data_AF-A0A5M9MCJ0-F1
#
_entry.id   AF-A0A5M9MCJ0-F1
#
_cell.length_a   1.000
_cell.length_b   1.000
_cell.length_c   1.000
_cell.angle_alpha   90.00
_cell.angle_beta   90.00
_cell.angle_gamma   90.00
#
_symmetry.space_group_name_H-M   'P 1'
#
loop_
_entity.id
_entity.type
_entity.pdbx_description
1 polymer ?
#
loop_
_entity_poly.entity_id
_entity_poly.type
_entity_poly.pdbx_seq_one_letter_code
_entity_poly.pdbx_strand_id
1 'polypeptide(L)'
;MTFGNIRFQSAEHERIGDNVWLKYPEEKIMSGKEFAYPVDKTVLSYGLICALAGDFYGNCKVIGDAEQISDNWDADEKRSIDLFLANTKRLATNTGGYLRSILEHMKGQTQEVVAAEQIGKDPAQAYSECSYKYDLLYFWCTNWDYVLLALSNFDHFGEDAVKAYKAGHKAALRQARAAGRESDTKKKIKALTESYFLEAFAAHFLTDLFSAGHMRTPRRILHKTYTGSTKAEEPTMEHERFVFPKPWPADLCAQAMHDEDCANGLWVTNKLGEQWAAYGDGQLFSPKNNTGYERALAAVQKGADEIWSAFDTRDTKDCFGALDMIPFLDEANAFSNFAPLFKVDPADKTKVLFRKDLDSRGQASFTTLNTANVSWRQILNQIEESGPCKNQRPLSLPLMTPSSLLQLRFCGDFGKFIIAKYGPVFSKAPDREDRVESWNMLSQHNVSLRNKNLETNWTSVERIDDTVYALSGLGHNNYHHVGIEIHSDGTRTPRLLWDVLMESSGSALPMLTCYGEFSLDGQTTMVTYWCAESRHVLEVRPLSGDTGPTPVPSTVLALDGQLYSMFRLRGDETSSDTLVTICISNSATVWNFITWPNGYQNSPQRKTHLESGRVRPAQKILPLNVSGSSGSRFLIRMFCGERNGSVQLDVLEVHLESNDPYVQYKFTRDYSLSWHQANSTIDFPEQYLTWLLADINGNGRPDLVSLVNAGMGLGVVVFPGLDEFAFGSPQTSVISSDKGRLFNASFMKPVYAAQARYRFSAEPRTCVSDGAILQVFDNYGILGIRLVAPLVPQGSYAYEAKGQTPAVAGQLSCGLGTKPGSSFETLGFFIM
;
A
#
# COMPACT_ATOMS: atom_id res chain seq x y z
N MET A 1 -11.12 1.66 35.86
CA MET A 1 -10.25 2.71 35.30
C MET A 1 -9.55 2.12 34.09
N THR A 2 -9.87 2.59 32.89
CA THR A 2 -9.13 2.24 31.67
C THR A 2 -7.92 3.17 31.60
N PHE A 3 -6.73 2.63 31.91
CA PHE A 3 -5.50 3.29 31.51
C PHE A 3 -5.51 3.36 29.97
N GLY A 4 -5.23 4.53 29.38
CA GLY A 4 -4.98 4.60 27.94
C GLY A 4 -3.89 3.58 27.59
N ASN A 5 -4.05 2.83 26.51
CA ASN A 5 -3.16 1.73 26.16
C ASN A 5 -1.77 2.27 25.79
N ILE A 6 -0.84 2.48 26.72
CA ILE A 6 0.53 2.91 26.41
C ILE A 6 1.30 1.70 25.89
N ARG A 7 1.61 1.68 24.59
CA ARG A 7 2.17 0.53 23.87
C ARG A 7 3.64 0.76 23.56
N PHE A 8 4.51 -0.14 24.02
CA PHE A 8 5.89 -0.26 23.55
C PHE A 8 6.10 -1.66 22.97
N GLN A 9 6.68 -1.77 21.78
CA GLN A 9 6.81 -3.03 21.03
C GLN A 9 8.20 -3.65 21.16
N SER A 10 8.63 -3.84 22.41
CA SER A 10 10.01 -4.23 22.77
C SER A 10 10.52 -5.50 22.07
N ALA A 11 9.64 -6.46 21.74
CA ALA A 11 10.01 -7.67 20.98
C ALA A 11 10.50 -7.37 19.55
N GLU A 12 10.04 -6.28 18.94
CA GLU A 12 10.45 -5.87 17.59
C GLU A 12 11.90 -5.35 17.61
N HIS A 13 12.24 -4.50 18.59
CA HIS A 13 13.61 -4.03 18.84
C HIS A 13 14.56 -5.18 19.16
N GLU A 14 14.14 -6.10 20.04
CA GLU A 14 14.91 -7.28 20.40
C GLU A 14 15.28 -8.07 19.14
N ARG A 15 14.29 -8.30 18.26
CA ARG A 15 14.51 -9.08 17.05
C ARG A 15 15.50 -8.41 16.11
N ILE A 16 15.43 -7.11 15.92
CA ILE A 16 16.39 -6.39 15.06
C ILE A 16 17.80 -6.49 15.65
N GLY A 17 17.97 -6.15 16.93
CA GLY A 17 19.28 -6.15 17.57
C GLY A 17 19.92 -7.53 17.69
N ASP A 18 19.14 -8.59 17.91
CA ASP A 18 19.66 -9.96 18.00
C ASP A 18 20.26 -10.48 16.68
N ASN A 19 19.84 -9.92 15.53
CA ASN A 19 20.30 -10.33 14.20
C ASN A 19 21.49 -9.52 13.67
N VAL A 20 22.02 -8.59 14.48
CA VAL A 20 23.23 -7.81 14.15
C VAL A 20 24.47 -8.70 14.30
N TRP A 21 25.49 -8.51 13.48
CA TRP A 21 26.80 -9.16 13.61
C TRP A 21 27.82 -8.21 14.23
N LEU A 22 28.41 -8.62 15.34
CA LEU A 22 29.40 -7.88 16.11
C LEU A 22 30.78 -8.47 15.88
N LYS A 23 31.77 -7.61 15.65
CA LYS A 23 33.16 -7.99 15.43
C LYS A 23 33.96 -7.83 16.71
N TYR A 24 34.89 -8.75 16.93
CA TYR A 24 35.80 -8.79 18.05
C TYR A 24 37.24 -9.00 17.55
N PRO A 25 38.25 -8.73 18.39
CA PRO A 25 39.64 -9.06 18.08
C PRO A 25 39.80 -10.54 17.66
N GLU A 26 40.87 -10.83 16.93
CA GLU A 26 41.17 -12.18 16.41
C GLU A 26 40.11 -12.70 15.41
N GLU A 27 39.51 -11.78 14.65
CA GLU A 27 38.50 -12.08 13.61
C GLU A 27 37.26 -12.82 14.13
N LYS A 28 37.02 -12.79 15.45
CA LYS A 28 35.82 -13.37 16.03
C LYS A 28 34.60 -12.53 15.64
N ILE A 29 33.60 -13.19 15.08
CA ILE A 29 32.29 -12.60 14.78
C ILE A 29 31.25 -13.31 15.65
N MET A 30 30.34 -12.55 16.24
CA MET A 30 29.22 -13.10 17.00
C MET A 30 27.92 -12.36 16.65
N SER A 31 26.79 -13.06 16.73
CA SER A 31 25.49 -12.43 16.59
C SER A 31 25.14 -11.58 17.81
N GLY A 32 24.24 -10.61 17.65
CA GLY A 32 23.70 -9.80 18.72
C GLY A 32 22.97 -10.64 19.77
N LYS A 33 22.38 -11.77 19.36
CA LYS A 33 21.80 -12.77 20.27
C LYS A 33 22.83 -13.44 21.17
N GLU A 34 24.04 -13.70 20.65
CA GLU A 34 25.14 -14.30 21.40
C GLU A 34 25.90 -13.28 22.26
N PHE A 35 25.72 -11.98 22.00
CA PHE A 35 26.29 -10.92 22.83
C PHE A 35 25.85 -11.11 24.28
N ALA A 36 26.78 -10.92 25.21
CA ALA A 36 26.56 -11.20 26.62
C ALA A 36 27.04 -10.04 27.47
N TYR A 37 26.08 -9.23 27.95
CA TYR A 37 26.33 -8.16 28.91
C TYR A 37 25.72 -8.50 30.27
N PRO A 38 26.53 -8.77 31.32
CA PRO A 38 26.01 -9.14 32.63
C PRO A 38 25.38 -7.93 33.34
N VAL A 39 24.14 -8.08 33.81
CA VAL A 39 23.41 -7.10 34.63
C VAL A 39 22.74 -7.83 35.78
N ASP A 40 23.15 -7.52 37.01
CA ASP A 40 22.71 -8.22 38.22
C ASP A 40 22.88 -9.75 38.09
N LYS A 41 21.80 -10.54 38.15
CA LYS A 41 21.81 -12.01 37.99
C LYS A 41 21.39 -12.47 36.59
N THR A 42 21.38 -11.57 35.62
CA THR A 42 20.92 -11.82 34.25
C THR A 42 22.02 -11.45 33.25
N VAL A 43 21.94 -12.01 32.05
CA VAL A 43 22.80 -11.65 30.91
C VAL A 43 21.91 -11.13 29.81
N LEU A 44 22.22 -9.95 29.29
CA LEU A 44 21.47 -9.31 28.22
C LEU A 44 22.17 -9.53 26.87
N SER A 45 21.38 -9.87 25.86
CA SER A 45 21.78 -9.80 24.46
C SER A 45 21.78 -8.37 23.95
N TYR A 46 22.35 -8.15 22.78
CA TYR A 46 22.31 -6.85 22.10
C TYR A 46 20.85 -6.44 21.83
N GLY A 47 20.03 -7.39 21.35
CA GLY A 47 18.60 -7.19 21.14
C GLY A 47 17.87 -6.79 22.42
N LEU A 48 18.10 -7.50 23.53
CA LEU A 48 17.46 -7.15 24.81
C LEU A 48 17.83 -5.76 25.30
N ILE A 49 19.08 -5.31 25.11
CA ILE A 49 19.46 -3.93 25.47
C ILE A 49 18.70 -2.92 24.60
N CYS A 50 18.61 -3.18 23.29
CA CYS A 50 17.83 -2.36 22.35
C CYS A 50 16.34 -2.30 22.71
N ALA A 51 15.78 -3.39 23.20
CA ALA A 51 14.37 -3.49 23.62
C ALA A 51 14.05 -2.83 24.96
N LEU A 52 15.06 -2.65 25.83
CA LEU A 52 14.89 -2.13 27.19
C LEU A 52 15.18 -0.62 27.29
N ALA A 53 16.04 -0.11 26.42
CA ALA A 53 16.38 1.30 26.34
C ALA A 53 15.14 2.15 26.01
N GLY A 54 15.02 3.35 26.59
CA GLY A 54 13.90 4.27 26.32
C GLY A 54 12.59 3.86 26.99
N ASP A 55 12.10 2.64 26.70
CA ASP A 55 10.80 2.11 27.13
C ASP A 55 10.73 1.79 28.63
N PHE A 56 11.80 1.19 29.15
CA PHE A 56 11.87 0.73 30.55
C PHE A 56 12.96 1.42 31.35
N TYR A 57 14.01 1.89 30.68
CA TYR A 57 15.14 2.56 31.30
C TYR A 57 15.40 3.91 30.62
N GLY A 58 15.05 4.98 31.32
CA GLY A 58 15.27 6.34 30.86
C GLY A 58 15.10 7.36 31.99
N ASN A 59 15.08 8.64 31.65
CA ASN A 59 14.81 9.70 32.60
C ASN A 59 13.31 10.02 32.62
N CYS A 60 12.66 9.82 33.75
CA CYS A 60 11.24 10.07 33.92
C CYS A 60 10.96 10.85 35.21
N LYS A 61 9.84 11.57 35.22
CA LYS A 61 9.34 12.32 36.36
C LYS A 61 7.82 12.22 36.39
N VAL A 62 7.24 12.34 37.58
CA VAL A 62 5.80 12.18 37.83
C VAL A 62 4.94 13.16 37.02
N ILE A 63 5.46 14.36 36.73
CA ILE A 63 4.71 15.42 36.04
C ILE A 63 5.01 15.52 34.54
N GLY A 64 5.78 14.58 33.97
CA GLY A 64 6.10 14.61 32.55
C GLY A 64 6.97 15.82 32.12
N ASP A 65 7.89 16.27 32.96
CA ASP A 65 8.88 17.32 32.66
C ASP A 65 10.33 16.81 32.79
N ALA A 66 10.52 15.50 32.61
CA ALA A 66 11.86 14.95 32.62
C ALA A 66 12.64 15.50 31.42
N GLU A 67 13.83 16.03 31.69
CA GLU A 67 14.77 16.40 30.63
C GLU A 67 15.11 15.15 29.82
N GLN A 68 14.96 15.25 28.50
CA GLN A 68 15.20 14.17 27.55
C GLN A 68 16.56 14.31 26.87
N ILE A 69 17.09 13.23 26.31
CA ILE A 69 18.42 13.19 25.69
C ILE A 69 18.48 14.22 24.55
N SER A 70 17.43 14.32 23.76
CA SER A 70 17.30 15.22 22.61
C SER A 70 17.28 16.71 22.95
N ASP A 71 16.91 17.10 24.18
CA ASP A 71 16.56 18.49 24.53
C ASP A 71 17.71 19.48 24.30
N ASN A 72 18.95 19.06 24.56
CA ASN A 72 20.12 19.93 24.53
C ASN A 72 21.06 19.67 23.36
N TRP A 73 20.77 18.74 22.45
CA TRP A 73 21.77 18.30 21.47
C TRP A 73 22.35 19.45 20.63
N ASP A 74 21.51 20.38 20.19
CA ASP A 74 21.92 21.51 19.34
C ASP A 74 22.63 22.64 20.11
N ALA A 75 22.37 22.78 21.42
CA ALA A 75 22.87 23.88 22.24
C ALA A 75 24.03 23.47 23.16
N ASP A 76 23.96 22.26 23.73
CA ASP A 76 24.93 21.63 24.61
C ASP A 76 24.94 20.10 24.36
N GLU A 77 25.67 19.69 23.32
CA GLU A 77 25.89 18.29 22.96
C GLU A 77 26.38 17.44 24.15
N LYS A 78 27.22 18.02 25.02
CA LYS A 78 27.79 17.32 26.16
C LYS A 78 26.71 16.98 27.18
N ARG A 79 25.76 17.89 27.44
CA ARG A 79 24.62 17.63 28.32
C ARG A 79 23.78 16.45 27.83
N SER A 80 23.50 16.37 26.54
CA SER A 80 22.79 15.24 25.93
C SER A 80 23.54 13.92 26.10
N ILE A 81 24.86 13.91 25.87
CA ILE A 81 25.70 12.72 26.07
C ILE A 81 25.73 12.30 27.55
N ASP A 82 25.88 13.27 28.48
CA ASP A 82 25.91 13.00 29.92
C ASP A 82 24.57 12.40 30.39
N LEU A 83 23.45 12.89 29.86
CA LEU A 83 22.11 12.37 30.16
C LEU A 83 21.88 10.97 29.56
N PHE A 84 22.32 10.74 28.32
CA PHE A 84 22.32 9.40 27.71
C PHE A 84 23.07 8.40 28.60
N LEU A 85 24.30 8.73 29.01
CA LEU A 85 25.11 7.88 29.89
C LEU A 85 24.46 7.65 31.27
N ALA A 86 23.72 8.62 31.80
CA ALA A 86 22.94 8.45 33.01
C ALA A 86 21.80 7.43 32.81
N ASN A 87 21.10 7.48 31.68
CA ASN A 87 20.05 6.53 31.34
C ASN A 87 20.60 5.11 31.15
N THR A 88 21.72 4.96 30.44
CA THR A 88 22.36 3.64 30.25
C THR A 88 22.82 3.03 31.57
N LYS A 89 23.29 3.85 32.51
CA LYS A 89 23.66 3.42 33.85
C LYS A 89 22.47 2.85 34.63
N ARG A 90 21.25 3.36 34.42
CA ARG A 90 20.04 2.82 35.08
C ARG A 90 19.81 1.35 34.70
N LEU A 91 19.98 1.02 33.42
CA LEU A 91 19.92 -0.36 32.93
C LEU A 91 21.10 -1.18 33.43
N ALA A 92 22.34 -0.70 33.23
CA ALA A 92 23.56 -1.43 33.58
C ALA A 92 23.65 -1.80 35.08
N THR A 93 22.96 -1.05 35.95
CA THR A 93 22.92 -1.29 37.40
C THR A 93 21.57 -1.82 37.88
N ASN A 94 20.60 -2.03 36.98
CA ASN A 94 19.22 -2.39 37.32
C ASN A 94 18.66 -1.52 38.46
N THR A 95 18.76 -0.18 38.34
CA THR A 95 18.47 0.77 39.44
C THR A 95 17.08 0.59 40.06
N GLY A 96 16.09 0.09 39.30
CA GLY A 96 14.75 -0.20 39.80
C GLY A 96 14.48 -1.64 40.27
N GLY A 97 15.45 -2.56 40.11
CA GLY A 97 15.33 -3.95 40.57
C GLY A 97 14.37 -4.83 39.77
N TYR A 98 13.78 -4.32 38.68
CA TYR A 98 12.66 -4.95 37.97
C TYR A 98 13.03 -5.67 36.67
N LEU A 99 14.31 -5.69 36.29
CA LEU A 99 14.78 -6.28 35.02
C LEU A 99 14.21 -7.68 34.75
N ARG A 100 14.31 -8.59 35.73
CA ARG A 100 13.84 -9.96 35.56
C ARG A 100 12.34 -10.04 35.30
N SER A 101 11.54 -9.26 36.02
CA SER A 101 10.09 -9.22 35.85
C SER A 101 9.69 -8.69 34.47
N ILE A 102 10.39 -7.65 33.97
CA ILE A 102 10.18 -7.15 32.61
C ILE A 102 10.43 -8.26 31.59
N LEU A 103 11.58 -8.94 31.69
CA LEU A 103 11.95 -10.01 30.75
C LEU A 103 10.95 -11.19 30.77
N GLU A 104 10.44 -11.55 31.95
CA GLU A 104 9.40 -12.58 32.09
C GLU A 104 8.09 -12.16 31.39
N HIS A 105 7.69 -10.89 31.50
CA HIS A 105 6.50 -10.37 30.83
C HIS A 105 6.68 -10.21 29.31
N MET A 106 7.82 -9.70 28.83
CA MET A 106 8.15 -9.63 27.39
C MET A 106 8.07 -11.00 26.72
N LYS A 107 8.64 -12.02 27.38
CA LYS A 107 8.56 -13.41 26.89
C LYS A 107 7.12 -13.91 26.82
N GLY A 108 6.33 -13.63 27.85
CA GLY A 108 4.91 -14.00 27.86
C GLY A 108 4.13 -13.37 26.71
N GLN A 109 4.34 -12.07 26.46
CA GLN A 109 3.67 -11.34 25.38
C GLN A 109 4.00 -11.95 24.01
N THR A 110 5.29 -12.21 23.78
CA THR A 110 5.77 -12.85 22.56
C THR A 110 5.13 -14.22 22.35
N GLN A 111 5.02 -15.04 23.41
CA GLN A 111 4.39 -16.35 23.33
C GLN A 111 2.90 -16.30 22.96
N GLU A 112 2.15 -15.32 23.48
CA GLU A 112 0.73 -15.14 23.14
C GLU A 112 0.53 -14.74 21.69
N VAL A 113 1.39 -13.86 21.16
CA VAL A 113 1.35 -13.46 19.75
C VAL A 113 1.70 -14.63 18.83
N VAL A 114 2.77 -15.38 19.14
CA VAL A 114 3.15 -16.57 18.36
C VAL A 114 2.03 -17.61 18.36
N ALA A 115 1.36 -17.84 19.50
CA ALA A 115 0.23 -18.77 19.57
C ALA A 115 -0.96 -18.29 18.72
N ALA A 116 -1.22 -16.98 18.69
CA ALA A 116 -2.24 -16.39 17.84
C ALA A 116 -1.91 -16.52 16.33
N GLU A 117 -0.66 -16.32 15.95
CA GLU A 117 -0.20 -16.49 14.58
C GLU A 117 -0.36 -17.95 14.11
N GLN A 118 -0.04 -18.92 14.97
CA GLN A 118 -0.19 -20.35 14.68
C GLN A 118 -1.62 -20.77 14.34
N ILE A 119 -2.63 -20.05 14.82
CA ILE A 119 -4.05 -20.27 14.49
C ILE A 119 -4.56 -19.35 13.36
N GLY A 120 -3.65 -18.67 12.65
CA GLY A 120 -3.94 -17.86 11.47
C GLY A 120 -4.43 -16.44 11.75
N LYS A 121 -4.22 -15.93 12.97
CA LYS A 121 -4.55 -14.55 13.33
C LYS A 121 -3.43 -13.59 12.92
N ASP A 122 -3.81 -12.37 12.54
CA ASP A 122 -2.85 -11.30 12.29
C ASP A 122 -2.06 -10.94 13.57
N PRO A 123 -0.71 -10.93 13.52
CA PRO A 123 0.12 -10.59 14.68
C PRO A 123 -0.19 -9.22 15.27
N ALA A 124 -0.47 -8.20 14.44
CA ALA A 124 -0.77 -6.86 14.94
C ALA A 124 -2.11 -6.83 15.69
N GLN A 125 -3.10 -7.61 15.26
CA GLN A 125 -4.33 -7.79 16.01
C GLN A 125 -4.06 -8.52 17.34
N ALA A 126 -3.24 -9.58 17.33
CA ALA A 126 -2.86 -10.31 18.55
C ALA A 126 -2.18 -9.38 19.57
N TYR A 127 -1.20 -8.59 19.13
CA TYR A 127 -0.56 -7.56 19.96
C TYR A 127 -1.58 -6.57 20.52
N SER A 128 -2.51 -6.09 19.70
CA SER A 128 -3.53 -5.13 20.15
C SER A 128 -4.47 -5.70 21.20
N GLU A 129 -4.76 -7.00 21.17
CA GLU A 129 -5.66 -7.65 22.11
C GLU A 129 -4.99 -7.98 23.44
N CYS A 130 -3.71 -8.35 23.41
CA CYS A 130 -2.96 -8.63 24.64
C CYS A 130 -2.31 -7.38 25.24
N SER A 131 -2.17 -6.25 24.51
CA SER A 131 -1.39 -5.09 24.95
C SER A 131 -1.81 -4.59 26.33
N TYR A 132 -3.12 -4.36 26.55
CA TYR A 132 -3.62 -3.85 27.83
C TYR A 132 -3.22 -4.72 29.03
N LYS A 133 -3.23 -6.04 28.86
CA LYS A 133 -2.79 -6.98 29.90
C LYS A 133 -1.32 -6.75 30.23
N TYR A 134 -0.45 -6.65 29.23
CA TYR A 134 0.99 -6.48 29.43
C TYR A 134 1.35 -5.07 29.89
N ASP A 135 0.69 -4.03 29.40
CA ASP A 135 0.87 -2.64 29.86
C ASP A 135 0.61 -2.53 31.37
N LEU A 136 -0.43 -3.21 31.88
CA LEU A 136 -0.69 -3.30 33.32
C LEU A 136 0.40 -4.06 34.07
N LEU A 137 0.88 -5.18 33.52
CA LEU A 137 1.97 -5.95 34.14
C LEU A 137 3.27 -5.13 34.21
N TYR A 138 3.61 -4.43 33.13
CA TYR A 138 4.76 -3.51 33.06
C TYR A 138 4.61 -2.34 34.04
N PHE A 139 3.43 -1.74 34.10
CA PHE A 139 3.12 -0.67 35.06
C PHE A 139 3.42 -1.11 36.50
N TRP A 140 2.92 -2.29 36.91
CA TRP A 140 3.14 -2.77 38.27
C TRP A 140 4.58 -3.22 38.51
N CYS A 141 5.19 -3.95 37.57
CA CYS A 141 6.52 -4.50 37.79
C CYS A 141 7.62 -3.42 37.79
N THR A 142 7.42 -2.31 37.09
CA THR A 142 8.42 -1.22 36.98
C THR A 142 8.32 -0.18 38.10
N ASN A 143 7.48 -0.39 39.12
CA ASN A 143 7.12 0.67 40.06
C ASN A 143 6.71 1.96 39.34
N TRP A 144 5.99 1.80 38.23
CA TRP A 144 5.31 2.83 37.46
C TRP A 144 6.23 3.62 36.51
N ASP A 145 7.55 3.37 36.54
CA ASP A 145 8.52 4.00 35.64
C ASP A 145 8.10 3.85 34.16
N TYR A 146 7.56 2.69 33.76
CA TYR A 146 7.05 2.46 32.39
C TYR A 146 6.06 3.52 31.92
N VAL A 147 5.07 3.85 32.75
CA VAL A 147 4.06 4.87 32.41
C VAL A 147 4.66 6.27 32.50
N LEU A 148 5.52 6.52 33.50
CA LEU A 148 6.16 7.83 33.67
C LEU A 148 7.11 8.18 32.51
N LEU A 149 7.78 7.20 31.91
CA LEU A 149 8.60 7.38 30.72
C LEU A 149 7.75 7.80 29.53
N ALA A 150 6.62 7.12 29.30
CA ALA A 150 5.69 7.46 28.23
C ALA A 150 5.10 8.88 28.32
N LEU A 151 5.06 9.48 29.51
CA LEU A 151 4.59 10.87 29.68
C LEU A 151 5.50 11.88 28.93
N SER A 152 6.79 11.61 28.78
CA SER A 152 7.78 12.53 28.17
C SER A 152 8.74 11.82 27.23
N ASN A 153 8.25 10.94 26.37
CA ASN A 153 9.07 10.09 25.51
C ASN A 153 9.43 10.75 24.17
N PHE A 154 9.89 12.01 24.16
CA PHE A 154 10.21 12.72 22.91
C PHE A 154 11.32 12.04 22.12
N ASP A 155 12.28 11.41 22.81
CA ASP A 155 13.44 10.75 22.23
C ASP A 155 13.10 9.60 21.26
N HIS A 156 11.83 9.19 21.15
CA HIS A 156 11.36 8.18 20.19
C HIS A 156 10.89 8.77 18.85
N PHE A 157 10.65 10.08 18.77
CA PHE A 157 9.93 10.67 17.64
C PHE A 157 10.81 11.57 16.77
N GLY A 158 10.77 11.34 15.46
CA GLY A 158 11.31 12.22 14.42
C GLY A 158 12.73 12.74 14.72
N GLU A 159 12.92 14.06 14.61
CA GLU A 159 14.22 14.70 14.85
C GLU A 159 14.74 14.53 16.29
N ASP A 160 13.86 14.31 17.27
CA ASP A 160 14.28 14.06 18.65
C ASP A 160 14.95 12.68 18.77
N ALA A 161 14.43 11.65 18.09
CA ALA A 161 15.09 10.35 17.99
C ALA A 161 16.44 10.40 17.25
N VAL A 162 16.54 11.22 16.20
CA VAL A 162 17.83 11.46 15.52
C VAL A 162 18.85 12.04 16.51
N LYS A 163 18.45 12.99 17.35
CA LYS A 163 19.34 13.60 18.37
C LYS A 163 19.71 12.62 19.49
N ALA A 164 18.75 11.83 19.96
CA ALA A 164 18.98 10.80 20.97
C ALA A 164 19.97 9.74 20.48
N TYR A 165 19.80 9.25 19.24
CA TYR A 165 20.74 8.34 18.60
C TYR A 165 22.12 8.98 18.46
N LYS A 166 22.23 10.24 17.99
CA LYS A 166 23.52 10.91 17.85
C LYS A 166 24.28 11.00 19.17
N ALA A 167 23.60 11.35 20.26
CA ALA A 167 24.20 11.40 21.59
C ALA A 167 24.72 10.02 22.02
N GLY A 168 23.90 8.98 21.85
CA GLY A 168 24.27 7.61 22.22
C GLY A 168 25.40 7.03 21.37
N HIS A 169 25.28 7.11 20.04
CA HIS A 169 26.28 6.62 19.10
C HIS A 169 27.63 7.33 19.31
N LYS A 170 27.62 8.65 19.55
CA LYS A 170 28.85 9.40 19.84
C LYS A 170 29.50 8.96 21.15
N ALA A 171 28.71 8.65 22.18
CA ALA A 171 29.23 8.08 23.42
C ALA A 171 29.86 6.69 23.17
N ALA A 172 29.19 5.84 22.39
CA ALA A 172 29.67 4.52 22.01
C ALA A 172 30.98 4.58 21.20
N LEU A 173 31.08 5.46 20.19
CA LEU A 173 32.29 5.71 19.42
C LEU A 173 33.47 6.16 20.30
N ARG A 174 33.23 7.08 21.24
CA ARG A 174 34.25 7.52 22.22
C ARG A 174 34.75 6.36 23.07
N GLN A 175 33.84 5.51 23.56
CA GLN A 175 34.18 4.32 24.32
C GLN A 175 34.96 3.30 23.47
N ALA A 176 34.57 3.08 22.22
CA ALA A 176 35.24 2.17 21.29
C ALA A 176 36.69 2.58 21.02
N ARG A 177 36.92 3.87 20.77
CA ARG A 177 38.28 4.44 20.59
C ARG A 177 39.13 4.27 21.84
N ALA A 178 38.54 4.47 23.02
CA ALA A 178 39.22 4.24 24.30
C ALA A 178 39.60 2.76 24.47
N ALA A 179 38.68 1.85 24.15
CA ALA A 179 38.93 0.41 24.15
C ALA A 179 40.05 0.00 23.18
N GLY A 180 40.12 0.61 22.00
CA GLY A 180 41.17 0.35 21.00
C GLY A 180 42.59 0.74 21.46
N ARG A 181 42.69 1.67 22.43
CA ARG A 181 43.95 2.11 23.06
C ARG A 181 44.36 1.27 24.27
N GLU A 182 43.47 0.41 24.77
CA GLU A 182 43.80 -0.48 25.88
C GLU A 182 44.77 -1.57 25.44
N SER A 183 45.78 -1.79 26.28
CA SER A 183 46.87 -2.73 26.06
C SER A 183 46.56 -4.11 26.65
N ASP A 184 45.86 -4.15 27.79
CA ASP A 184 45.43 -5.39 28.42
C ASP A 184 44.25 -6.00 27.65
N THR A 185 44.43 -7.23 27.15
CA THR A 185 43.45 -7.89 26.29
C THR A 185 42.09 -8.06 26.96
N LYS A 186 42.05 -8.37 28.27
CA LYS A 186 40.78 -8.56 28.99
C LYS A 186 40.06 -7.23 29.17
N LYS A 187 40.77 -6.18 29.57
CA LYS A 187 40.20 -4.83 29.70
C LYS A 187 39.77 -4.28 28.35
N LYS A 188 40.54 -4.54 27.29
CA LYS A 188 40.21 -4.17 25.91
C LYS A 188 38.89 -4.79 25.47
N ILE A 189 38.74 -6.11 25.63
CA ILE A 189 37.49 -6.81 25.27
C ILE A 189 36.33 -6.28 26.12
N LYS A 190 36.53 -6.10 27.42
CA LYS A 190 35.50 -5.53 28.30
C LYS A 190 35.06 -4.13 27.85
N ALA A 191 36.00 -3.25 27.53
CA ALA A 191 35.72 -1.89 27.11
C ALA A 191 35.03 -1.84 25.72
N LEU A 192 35.37 -2.77 24.80
CA LEU A 192 34.66 -2.93 23.53
C LEU A 192 33.22 -3.43 23.75
N THR A 193 33.04 -4.41 24.64
CA THR A 193 31.71 -4.87 25.06
C THR A 193 30.88 -3.73 25.67
N GLU A 194 31.50 -2.84 26.45
CA GLU A 194 30.83 -1.62 26.94
C GLU A 194 30.43 -0.67 25.79
N SER A 195 31.25 -0.50 24.74
CA SER A 195 30.84 0.30 23.57
C SER A 195 29.67 -0.33 22.80
N TYR A 196 29.62 -1.65 22.66
CA TYR A 196 28.48 -2.33 22.04
C TYR A 196 27.22 -2.25 22.91
N PHE A 197 27.34 -2.25 24.25
CA PHE A 197 26.22 -1.98 25.14
C PHE A 197 25.66 -0.57 24.95
N LEU A 198 26.52 0.45 24.84
CA LEU A 198 26.09 1.82 24.56
C LEU A 198 25.44 1.94 23.18
N GLU A 199 26.00 1.29 22.15
CA GLU A 199 25.42 1.30 20.81
C GLU A 199 24.07 0.58 20.76
N ALA A 200 23.92 -0.57 21.43
CA ALA A 200 22.64 -1.26 21.52
C ALA A 200 21.57 -0.40 22.19
N PHE A 201 21.95 0.36 23.23
CA PHE A 201 21.04 1.30 23.88
C PHE A 201 20.66 2.46 22.96
N ALA A 202 21.61 3.00 22.19
CA ALA A 202 21.34 4.04 21.20
C ALA A 202 20.47 3.52 20.03
N ALA A 203 20.70 2.28 19.61
CA ALA A 203 20.02 1.64 18.48
C ALA A 203 18.50 1.56 18.67
N HIS A 204 17.99 1.61 19.91
CA HIS A 204 16.57 1.76 20.19
C HIS A 204 15.96 2.96 19.44
N PHE A 205 16.50 4.16 19.68
CA PHE A 205 16.05 5.39 19.03
C PHE A 205 16.28 5.37 17.51
N LEU A 206 17.32 4.64 17.05
CA LEU A 206 17.53 4.42 15.61
C LEU A 206 16.42 3.56 15.00
N THR A 207 16.02 2.48 15.68
CA THR A 207 14.97 1.58 15.19
C THR A 207 13.59 2.22 15.18
N ASP A 208 13.30 3.13 16.13
CA ASP A 208 12.07 3.93 16.11
C ASP A 208 11.93 4.74 14.81
N LEU A 209 13.03 5.25 14.26
CA LEU A 209 13.04 5.99 12.99
C LEU A 209 12.62 5.16 11.76
N PHE A 210 12.45 3.84 11.90
CA PHE A 210 11.90 2.97 10.85
C PHE A 210 10.41 2.66 11.05
N SER A 211 9.81 3.06 12.18
CA SER A 211 8.39 2.90 12.48
C SER A 211 7.61 4.14 12.06
N ALA A 212 6.60 3.97 11.19
CA ALA A 212 5.86 5.08 10.59
C ALA A 212 5.25 6.06 11.61
N GLY A 213 4.75 5.57 12.75
CA GLY A 213 4.16 6.39 13.80
C GLY A 213 5.17 7.27 14.53
N HIS A 214 6.44 6.88 14.57
CA HIS A 214 7.53 7.65 15.16
C HIS A 214 8.08 8.73 14.22
N MET A 215 7.83 8.64 12.91
CA MET A 215 8.39 9.58 11.93
C MET A 215 7.68 10.95 11.94
N ARG A 216 6.34 10.95 11.94
CA ARG A 216 5.54 12.18 11.71
C ARG A 216 4.66 12.61 12.87
N THR A 217 4.49 11.79 13.90
CA THR A 217 3.69 12.16 15.08
C THR A 217 4.32 13.36 15.78
N PRO A 218 3.63 14.50 15.90
CA PRO A 218 4.21 15.72 16.47
C PRO A 218 4.15 15.67 18.01
N ARG A 219 4.80 14.65 18.61
CA ARG A 219 4.71 14.29 20.03
C ARG A 219 5.05 15.45 20.96
N ARG A 220 6.13 16.18 20.67
CA ARG A 220 6.65 17.27 21.52
C ARG A 220 5.69 18.45 21.64
N ILE A 221 5.10 18.89 20.53
CA ILE A 221 4.18 20.05 20.52
C ILE A 221 2.78 19.72 21.06
N LEU A 222 2.35 18.45 20.93
CA LEU A 222 1.08 17.99 21.51
C LEU A 222 1.17 17.83 23.04
N HIS A 223 2.37 17.60 23.57
CA HIS A 223 2.59 17.43 24.99
C HIS A 223 2.42 18.72 25.81
N LYS A 224 1.95 18.58 27.04
CA LYS A 224 2.03 19.60 28.09
C LYS A 224 2.40 18.95 29.42
N THR A 225 3.20 19.66 30.22
CA THR A 225 3.56 19.24 31.57
C THR A 225 2.31 19.11 32.45
N TYR A 226 2.24 18.01 33.21
CA TYR A 226 1.17 17.69 34.15
C TYR A 226 1.32 18.50 35.45
N THR A 227 1.31 19.83 35.37
CA THR A 227 1.18 20.68 36.57
C THR A 227 -0.30 20.79 36.90
N GLY A 228 -0.72 20.35 38.10
CA GLY A 228 -2.11 20.30 38.59
C GLY A 228 -2.86 21.63 38.71
N SER A 229 -2.59 22.59 37.83
CA SER A 229 -3.30 23.86 37.67
C SER A 229 -3.65 24.10 36.20
N THR A 230 -4.37 23.18 35.56
CA THR A 230 -5.23 23.60 34.45
C THR A 230 -6.41 24.33 35.08
N LYS A 231 -6.45 25.64 34.91
CA LYS A 231 -7.62 26.46 35.24
C LYS A 231 -8.87 25.79 34.66
N ALA A 232 -9.79 25.44 35.56
CA ALA A 232 -11.23 25.29 35.36
C ALA A 232 -11.69 25.07 33.91
N GLU A 233 -11.73 23.81 33.47
CA GLU A 233 -12.78 23.33 32.58
C GLU A 233 -13.38 22.06 33.20
N GLU A 234 -14.32 22.32 34.11
CA GLU A 234 -15.46 21.48 34.55
C GLU A 234 -15.28 20.45 35.69
N PRO A 235 -16.35 20.27 36.51
CA PRO A 235 -16.27 19.89 37.92
C PRO A 235 -16.62 18.41 38.16
N THR A 236 -15.92 17.79 39.09
CA THR A 236 -16.45 17.01 40.24
C THR A 236 -15.23 16.37 40.92
N MET A 237 -14.65 17.09 41.88
CA MET A 237 -13.80 16.46 42.89
C MET A 237 -14.69 16.03 44.05
N GLU A 238 -15.18 14.80 44.01
CA GLU A 238 -15.41 14.05 45.25
C GLU A 238 -14.24 13.07 45.43
N HIS A 239 -13.36 13.42 46.37
CA HIS A 239 -12.63 12.52 47.26
C HIS A 239 -11.99 11.23 46.70
N GLU A 240 -11.18 11.30 45.64
CA GLU A 240 -10.18 10.26 45.40
C GLU A 240 -8.84 10.68 46.01
N ARG A 241 -8.49 10.08 47.16
CA ARG A 241 -7.22 10.25 47.91
C ARG A 241 -5.98 9.70 47.17
N PHE A 242 -6.02 9.59 45.84
CA PHE A 242 -4.95 9.06 45.01
C PHE A 242 -4.76 9.97 43.80
N VAL A 243 -3.71 10.80 43.82
CA VAL A 243 -3.33 11.66 42.69
C VAL A 243 -2.48 10.85 41.73
N PHE A 244 -3.14 10.04 40.89
CA PHE A 244 -2.52 9.48 39.70
C PHE A 244 -2.62 10.50 38.56
N PRO A 245 -1.54 10.76 37.79
CA PRO A 245 -1.67 11.55 36.57
C PRO A 245 -2.53 10.76 35.58
N LYS A 246 -3.76 11.23 35.32
CA LYS A 246 -4.56 10.75 34.19
C LYS A 246 -3.82 11.19 32.91
N PRO A 247 -3.62 10.30 31.91
CA PRO A 247 -2.94 10.68 30.68
C PRO A 247 -3.64 11.87 30.02
N TRP A 248 -2.84 12.84 29.61
CA TRP A 248 -3.29 14.08 29.02
C TRP A 248 -3.96 13.77 27.68
N PRO A 249 -5.18 14.29 27.41
CA PRO A 249 -5.90 13.91 26.20
C PRO A 249 -5.13 14.19 24.89
N ALA A 250 -4.22 15.17 24.86
CA ALA A 250 -3.39 15.42 23.68
C ALA A 250 -2.30 14.34 23.47
N ASP A 251 -1.79 13.73 24.54
CA ASP A 251 -0.84 12.61 24.43
C ASP A 251 -1.56 11.39 23.83
N LEU A 252 -2.83 11.16 24.19
CA LEU A 252 -3.67 10.13 23.58
C LEU A 252 -4.04 10.44 22.12
N CYS A 253 -4.19 11.73 21.76
CA CYS A 253 -4.35 12.14 20.36
C CYS A 253 -3.08 11.84 19.54
N ALA A 254 -1.89 12.10 20.12
CA ALA A 254 -0.62 11.75 19.50
C ALA A 254 -0.51 10.23 19.29
N GLN A 255 -0.91 9.45 20.29
CA GLN A 255 -0.99 7.99 20.17
C GLN A 255 -1.95 7.53 19.07
N ALA A 256 -3.11 8.16 18.92
CA ALA A 256 -4.05 7.79 17.86
C ALA A 256 -3.45 8.00 16.45
N MET A 257 -2.68 9.07 16.26
CA MET A 257 -1.93 9.29 15.02
C MET A 257 -0.82 8.26 14.83
N HIS A 258 -0.03 8.04 15.88
CA HIS A 258 1.02 7.02 15.88
C HIS A 258 0.50 5.66 15.43
N ASP A 259 -0.58 5.18 16.05
CA ASP A 259 -1.16 3.87 15.75
C ASP A 259 -1.77 3.81 14.34
N GLU A 260 -2.35 4.92 13.87
CA GLU A 260 -2.86 5.05 12.50
C GLU A 260 -1.73 4.92 11.46
N ASP A 261 -0.60 5.56 11.70
CA ASP A 261 0.56 5.54 10.81
C ASP A 261 1.23 4.18 10.80
N CYS A 262 1.43 3.60 11.98
CA CYS A 262 2.00 2.26 12.12
C CYS A 262 1.15 1.20 11.39
N ALA A 263 -0.18 1.29 11.47
CA ALA A 263 -1.08 0.32 10.84
C ALA A 263 -1.13 0.46 9.31
N ASN A 264 -1.21 1.69 8.80
CA ASN A 264 -1.40 1.97 7.38
C ASN A 264 -0.09 2.04 6.58
N GLY A 265 1.01 2.33 7.26
CA GLY A 265 2.33 2.53 6.69
C GLY A 265 2.47 3.82 5.89
N LEU A 266 3.71 4.15 5.55
CA LEU A 266 4.10 5.29 4.73
C LEU A 266 5.08 4.82 3.66
N TRP A 267 4.97 5.35 2.44
CA TRP A 267 6.04 5.24 1.46
C TRP A 267 7.14 6.24 1.77
N VAL A 268 8.37 5.75 1.90
CA VAL A 268 9.53 6.55 2.33
C VAL A 268 10.72 6.35 1.41
N THR A 269 11.61 7.35 1.39
CA THR A 269 12.92 7.31 0.74
C THR A 269 14.00 7.67 1.76
N ASN A 270 15.21 7.12 1.63
CA ASN A 270 16.39 7.55 2.41
C ASN A 270 17.44 8.28 1.56
N LYS A 271 18.51 8.75 2.20
CA LYS A 271 19.61 9.48 1.54
C LYS A 271 20.40 8.64 0.54
N LEU A 272 20.31 7.31 0.62
CA LEU A 272 20.91 6.39 -0.34
C LEU A 272 20.02 6.18 -1.58
N GLY A 273 18.83 6.81 -1.63
CA GLY A 273 17.86 6.66 -2.72
C GLY A 273 17.03 5.38 -2.64
N GLU A 274 17.11 4.64 -1.54
CA GLU A 274 16.32 3.44 -1.32
C GLU A 274 14.90 3.82 -0.94
N GLN A 275 13.91 3.11 -1.49
CA GLN A 275 12.49 3.35 -1.23
C GLN A 275 11.82 2.08 -0.70
N TRP A 276 10.89 2.24 0.25
CA TRP A 276 10.11 1.12 0.78
C TRP A 276 8.83 1.59 1.48
N ALA A 277 7.94 0.62 1.73
CA ALA A 277 6.78 0.80 2.59
C ALA A 277 7.22 0.61 4.06
N ALA A 278 7.29 1.71 4.82
CA ALA A 278 7.52 1.68 6.25
C ALA A 278 6.19 1.49 6.99
N TYR A 279 5.99 0.34 7.60
CA TYR A 279 4.96 0.19 8.65
C TYR A 279 5.59 0.47 10.00
N GLY A 280 4.86 0.25 11.10
CA GLY A 280 5.41 0.52 12.43
C GLY A 280 5.01 -0.49 13.47
N ASP A 281 4.97 -0.01 14.71
CA ASP A 281 4.74 -0.77 15.92
C ASP A 281 3.66 -1.86 15.79
N GLY A 282 4.08 -3.10 16.04
CA GLY A 282 3.24 -4.30 15.99
C GLY A 282 3.09 -4.89 14.60
N GLN A 283 3.80 -4.36 13.60
CA GLN A 283 3.79 -4.85 12.22
C GLN A 283 5.09 -5.55 11.82
N LEU A 284 6.14 -5.58 12.65
CA LEU A 284 7.44 -6.17 12.26
C LEU A 284 7.29 -7.61 11.78
N PHE A 285 6.52 -8.41 12.52
CA PHE A 285 6.24 -9.82 12.20
C PHE A 285 5.15 -10.00 11.13
N SER A 286 4.56 -8.90 10.63
CA SER A 286 3.65 -8.98 9.49
C SER A 286 4.46 -9.11 8.19
N PRO A 287 4.10 -10.03 7.27
CA PRO A 287 4.80 -10.19 6.00
C PRO A 287 4.88 -8.90 5.16
N LYS A 288 3.95 -7.94 5.36
CA LYS A 288 3.97 -6.66 4.66
C LYS A 288 5.13 -5.76 5.10
N ASN A 289 5.71 -5.95 6.30
CA ASN A 289 6.79 -5.10 6.82
C ASN A 289 8.21 -5.70 6.67
N ASN A 290 8.35 -6.82 5.96
CA ASN A 290 9.67 -7.48 5.84
C ASN A 290 10.75 -6.56 5.25
N THR A 291 10.41 -5.70 4.30
CA THR A 291 11.35 -4.70 3.75
C THR A 291 11.75 -3.68 4.81
N GLY A 292 10.80 -3.19 5.62
CA GLY A 292 11.08 -2.31 6.75
C GLY A 292 12.05 -2.95 7.76
N TYR A 293 11.86 -4.23 8.07
CA TYR A 293 12.78 -5.00 8.91
C TYR A 293 14.21 -5.02 8.34
N GLU A 294 14.38 -5.35 7.06
CA GLU A 294 15.69 -5.38 6.42
C GLU A 294 16.39 -4.01 6.46
N ARG A 295 15.64 -2.91 6.27
CA ARG A 295 16.16 -1.54 6.33
C ARG A 295 16.62 -1.18 7.74
N ALA A 296 15.81 -1.47 8.75
CA ALA A 296 16.16 -1.23 10.14
C ALA A 296 17.39 -2.06 10.55
N LEU A 297 17.42 -3.35 10.23
CA LEU A 297 18.56 -4.23 10.51
C LEU A 297 19.84 -3.73 9.85
N ALA A 298 19.78 -3.30 8.59
CA ALA A 298 20.95 -2.78 7.89
C ALA A 298 21.49 -1.49 8.54
N ALA A 299 20.63 -0.61 9.03
CA ALA A 299 21.04 0.60 9.74
C ALA A 299 21.68 0.29 11.10
N VAL A 300 21.10 -0.62 11.89
CA VAL A 300 21.70 -1.04 13.17
C VAL A 300 23.04 -1.75 12.94
N GLN A 301 23.12 -2.60 11.90
CA GLN A 301 24.38 -3.24 11.49
C GLN A 301 25.44 -2.18 11.13
N LYS A 302 25.05 -1.13 10.41
CA LYS A 302 25.95 -0.02 10.05
C LYS A 302 26.49 0.68 11.30
N GLY A 303 25.66 0.93 12.32
CA GLY A 303 26.09 1.49 13.60
C GLY A 303 27.12 0.60 14.31
N ALA A 304 26.85 -0.71 14.40
CA ALA A 304 27.79 -1.68 15.00
C ALA A 304 29.13 -1.79 14.24
N ASP A 305 29.10 -1.69 12.90
CA ASP A 305 30.30 -1.65 12.07
C ASP A 305 31.12 -0.37 12.30
N GLU A 306 30.47 0.77 12.55
CA GLU A 306 31.13 2.04 12.90
C GLU A 306 31.81 1.95 14.27
N ILE A 307 31.20 1.29 15.25
CA ILE A 307 31.83 0.98 16.55
C ILE A 307 33.11 0.15 16.35
N TRP A 308 33.05 -0.91 15.56
CA TRP A 308 34.23 -1.73 15.26
C TRP A 308 35.32 -0.92 14.57
N SER A 309 34.95 -0.12 13.56
CA SER A 309 35.90 0.71 12.82
C SER A 309 36.60 1.72 13.75
N ALA A 310 35.85 2.35 14.65
CA ALA A 310 36.39 3.29 15.63
C ALA A 310 37.32 2.60 16.66
N PHE A 311 37.00 1.37 17.06
CA PHE A 311 37.85 0.54 17.91
C PHE A 311 39.17 0.17 17.23
N ASP A 312 39.11 -0.30 15.99
CA ASP A 312 40.26 -0.84 15.24
C ASP A 312 41.21 0.27 14.78
N THR A 313 40.66 1.30 14.12
CA THR A 313 41.44 2.40 13.53
C THR A 313 41.86 3.46 14.55
N ARG A 314 41.08 3.60 15.63
CA ARG A 314 41.18 4.69 16.63
C ARG A 314 40.99 6.08 16.03
N ASP A 315 40.39 6.19 14.85
CA ASP A 315 40.06 7.47 14.22
C ASP A 315 39.13 8.28 15.12
N THR A 316 39.43 9.57 15.29
CA THR A 316 38.65 10.51 16.08
C THR A 316 37.46 11.09 15.31
N LYS A 317 37.34 10.84 14.01
CA LYS A 317 36.21 11.30 13.20
C LYS A 317 34.93 10.60 13.61
N ASP A 318 33.93 11.37 14.03
CA ASP A 318 32.58 10.86 14.25
C ASP A 318 31.92 10.56 12.91
N CYS A 319 31.34 9.36 12.79
CA CYS A 319 30.57 8.92 11.64
C CYS A 319 29.14 8.64 12.11
N PHE A 320 28.17 8.88 11.25
CA PHE A 320 26.75 8.60 11.51
C PHE A 320 26.13 7.97 10.27
N GLY A 321 26.81 7.00 9.66
CA GLY A 321 26.38 6.39 8.40
C GLY A 321 25.06 5.63 8.56
N ALA A 322 24.74 5.14 9.76
CA ALA A 322 23.42 4.59 10.05
C ALA A 322 22.28 5.61 9.82
N LEU A 323 22.52 6.90 10.08
CA LEU A 323 21.55 7.98 9.83
C LEU A 323 21.42 8.35 8.35
N ASP A 324 22.30 7.90 7.47
CA ASP A 324 22.08 8.04 6.02
C ASP A 324 21.05 7.00 5.51
N MET A 325 20.75 5.97 6.32
CA MET A 325 19.85 4.87 5.96
C MET A 325 18.42 5.06 6.45
N ILE A 326 18.17 6.01 7.36
CA ILE A 326 16.82 6.31 7.85
C ILE A 326 15.98 7.02 6.78
N PRO A 327 14.64 6.91 6.84
CA PRO A 327 13.73 7.73 6.05
C PRO A 327 13.99 9.23 6.16
N PHE A 328 13.78 9.97 5.06
CA PHE A 328 13.59 11.41 5.13
C PHE A 328 12.29 11.74 5.88
N LEU A 329 12.43 12.30 7.08
CA LEU A 329 11.29 12.64 7.94
C LEU A 329 10.35 13.68 7.31
N ASP A 330 10.88 14.59 6.50
CA ASP A 330 10.07 15.56 5.76
C ASP A 330 9.27 14.90 4.62
N GLU A 331 9.83 13.89 3.93
CA GLU A 331 9.13 13.17 2.86
C GLU A 331 8.00 12.28 3.38
N ALA A 332 8.06 11.85 4.65
CA ALA A 332 6.95 11.15 5.30
C ALA A 332 5.65 12.01 5.31
N ASN A 333 5.77 13.33 5.18
CA ASN A 333 4.66 14.28 5.06
C ASN A 333 4.26 14.61 3.61
N ALA A 334 4.90 14.00 2.61
CA ALA A 334 4.64 14.28 1.20
C ALA A 334 3.24 13.81 0.73
N PHE A 335 2.71 14.44 -0.32
CA PHE A 335 1.40 14.15 -0.92
C PHE A 335 1.26 12.70 -1.47
N SER A 336 2.36 11.98 -1.63
CA SER A 336 2.32 10.57 -1.98
C SER A 336 1.68 9.70 -0.91
N ASN A 337 1.79 10.11 0.37
CA ASN A 337 1.21 9.44 1.52
C ASN A 337 -0.13 10.06 1.92
N PHE A 338 -0.90 9.31 2.71
CA PHE A 338 -2.14 9.81 3.28
C PHE A 338 -1.95 10.98 4.24
N ALA A 339 -2.97 11.84 4.32
CA ALA A 339 -2.92 13.06 5.11
C ALA A 339 -2.72 12.72 6.59
N PRO A 340 -1.73 13.31 7.28
CA PRO A 340 -1.51 13.05 8.70
C PRO A 340 -2.70 13.53 9.54
N LEU A 341 -2.94 12.87 10.68
CA LEU A 341 -3.99 13.28 11.61
C LEU A 341 -3.66 14.66 12.22
N PHE A 342 -2.40 14.86 12.58
CA PHE A 342 -1.85 16.14 13.04
C PHE A 342 -0.56 16.46 12.29
N LYS A 343 -0.32 17.74 11.97
CA LYS A 343 0.99 18.22 11.55
C LYS A 343 1.29 19.58 12.16
N VAL A 344 2.56 19.88 12.39
CA VAL A 344 2.97 21.22 12.87
C VAL A 344 2.62 22.25 11.79
N ASP A 345 2.08 23.40 12.20
CA ASP A 345 1.84 24.50 11.27
C ASP A 345 3.20 25.08 10.81
N PRO A 346 3.53 25.03 9.50
CA PRO A 346 4.82 25.52 9.02
C PRO A 346 4.99 27.03 9.21
N ALA A 347 3.89 27.79 9.29
CA ALA A 347 3.91 29.24 9.52
C ALA A 347 4.04 29.60 11.00
N ASP A 348 3.64 28.71 11.91
CA ASP A 348 3.65 28.97 13.36
C ASP A 348 3.85 27.66 14.12
N LYS A 349 5.10 27.40 14.53
CA LYS A 349 5.50 26.18 15.27
C LYS A 349 4.86 26.05 16.66
N THR A 350 4.00 26.97 17.09
CA THR A 350 3.20 26.83 18.32
C THR A 350 1.81 26.23 18.07
N LYS A 351 1.41 26.09 16.80
CA LYS A 351 0.11 25.57 16.36
C LYS A 351 0.27 24.23 15.66
N VAL A 352 -0.81 23.46 15.69
CA VAL A 352 -0.94 22.21 14.94
C VAL A 352 -2.14 22.28 14.01
N LEU A 353 -2.03 21.62 12.87
CA LEU A 353 -3.08 21.44 11.88
C LEU A 353 -3.70 20.05 12.11
N PHE A 354 -5.00 19.99 12.38
CA PHE A 354 -5.77 18.76 12.64
C PHE A 354 -6.64 18.40 11.43
N ARG A 355 -6.60 17.14 10.98
CA ARG A 355 -7.38 16.66 9.83
C ARG A 355 -8.87 16.84 10.06
N LYS A 356 -9.57 17.51 9.14
CA LYS A 356 -11.01 17.82 9.26
C LYS A 356 -11.87 16.57 9.07
N ASP A 357 -11.59 15.79 8.04
CA ASP A 357 -12.30 14.54 7.75
C ASP A 357 -11.51 13.37 8.35
N LEU A 358 -12.02 12.85 9.47
CA LEU A 358 -11.38 11.73 10.15
C LEU A 358 -11.58 10.43 9.38
N ASP A 359 -12.72 10.27 8.70
CA ASP A 359 -13.16 9.06 7.98
C ASP A 359 -12.65 9.02 6.53
N SER A 360 -11.91 10.06 6.08
CA SER A 360 -11.25 10.09 4.78
C SER A 360 -9.80 10.57 4.87
N ARG A 361 -8.87 9.61 4.95
CA ARG A 361 -7.42 9.89 5.04
C ARG A 361 -6.82 10.45 3.75
N GLY A 362 -7.55 10.36 2.65
CA GLY A 362 -7.15 10.93 1.36
C GLY A 362 -7.36 12.44 1.23
N GLN A 363 -8.11 13.06 2.15
CA GLN A 363 -8.37 14.49 2.10
C GLN A 363 -7.39 15.28 2.97
N ALA A 364 -6.54 16.07 2.31
CA ALA A 364 -5.59 16.96 2.96
C ALA A 364 -6.21 18.29 3.43
N SER A 365 -7.38 18.25 4.07
CA SER A 365 -8.05 19.42 4.63
C SER A 365 -7.87 19.51 6.14
N PHE A 366 -7.48 20.68 6.64
CA PHE A 366 -7.06 20.85 8.03
C PHE A 366 -7.74 22.03 8.72
N THR A 367 -7.89 21.91 10.04
CA THR A 367 -8.25 22.98 10.97
C THR A 367 -7.04 23.35 11.81
N THR A 368 -6.71 24.64 11.90
CA THR A 368 -5.62 25.12 12.74
C THR A 368 -6.06 25.16 14.21
N LEU A 369 -5.28 24.50 15.08
CA LEU A 369 -5.48 24.41 16.51
C LEU A 369 -4.34 25.13 17.24
N ASN A 370 -4.69 26.08 18.12
CA ASN A 370 -3.73 26.66 19.06
C ASN A 370 -3.64 25.75 20.29
N THR A 371 -2.51 25.07 20.45
CA THR A 371 -2.27 24.07 21.51
C THR A 371 -2.53 24.61 22.92
N ALA A 372 -2.43 25.93 23.13
CA ALA A 372 -2.74 26.58 24.39
C ALA A 372 -4.23 26.59 24.75
N ASN A 373 -5.13 26.73 23.75
CA ASN A 373 -6.54 27.09 23.93
C ASN A 373 -7.51 26.07 23.30
N VAL A 374 -7.15 24.78 23.29
CA VAL A 374 -7.93 23.70 22.67
C VAL A 374 -8.41 22.72 23.74
N SER A 375 -9.69 22.33 23.66
CA SER A 375 -10.23 21.23 24.45
C SER A 375 -9.80 19.89 23.86
N TRP A 376 -8.65 19.38 24.29
CA TRP A 376 -8.10 18.12 23.79
C TRP A 376 -8.99 16.91 24.06
N ARG A 377 -9.82 16.95 25.11
CA ARG A 377 -10.80 15.88 25.37
C ARG A 377 -11.86 15.79 24.28
N GLN A 378 -12.32 16.93 23.76
CA GLN A 378 -13.27 16.95 22.64
C GLN A 378 -12.64 16.41 21.36
N ILE A 379 -11.39 16.80 21.06
CA ILE A 379 -10.64 16.27 19.91
C ILE A 379 -10.46 14.76 20.02
N LEU A 380 -10.05 14.28 21.21
CA LEU A 380 -9.87 12.85 21.46
C LEU A 380 -11.18 12.08 21.26
N ASN A 381 -12.31 12.56 21.80
CA ASN A 381 -13.60 11.91 21.62
C ASN A 381 -13.98 11.83 20.12
N GLN A 382 -13.74 12.88 19.33
CA GLN A 382 -13.98 12.84 17.87
C GLN A 382 -13.15 11.75 17.20
N ILE A 383 -11.88 11.60 17.59
CA ILE A 383 -10.99 10.56 17.06
C ILE A 383 -11.46 9.17 17.49
N GLU A 384 -11.72 8.96 18.77
CA GLU A 384 -12.18 7.66 19.32
C GLU A 384 -13.52 7.22 18.71
N GLU A 385 -14.38 8.17 18.33
CA GLU A 385 -15.66 7.90 17.67
C GLU A 385 -15.54 7.60 16.17
N SER A 386 -14.44 8.00 15.52
CA SER A 386 -14.20 7.79 14.09
C SER A 386 -14.13 6.31 13.69
N GLY A 387 -14.60 6.01 12.48
CA GLY A 387 -14.52 4.65 11.92
C GLY A 387 -13.07 4.15 11.79
N PRO A 388 -12.15 4.95 11.23
CA PRO A 388 -10.71 4.75 11.20
C PRO A 388 -10.11 4.29 12.51
N CYS A 389 -10.37 5.00 13.61
CA CYS A 389 -9.81 4.65 14.93
C CYS A 389 -10.37 3.31 15.44
N LYS A 390 -11.65 3.04 15.23
CA LYS A 390 -12.31 1.81 15.67
C LYS A 390 -11.88 0.58 14.87
N ASN A 391 -11.46 0.78 13.61
CA ASN A 391 -11.18 -0.29 12.64
C ASN A 391 -9.76 -0.22 12.05
N GLN A 392 -8.77 0.30 12.80
CA GLN A 392 -7.39 0.53 12.32
C GLN A 392 -6.65 -0.72 11.86
N ARG A 393 -6.99 -1.89 12.43
CA ARG A 393 -6.30 -3.17 12.15
C ARG A 393 -7.27 -4.19 11.57
N PRO A 394 -7.75 -4.02 10.32
CA PRO A 394 -8.48 -5.09 9.67
C PRO A 394 -7.57 -6.30 9.46
N LEU A 395 -8.17 -7.47 9.25
CA LEU A 395 -7.44 -8.70 9.03
C LEU A 395 -6.41 -8.54 7.89
N SER A 396 -5.13 -8.76 8.17
CA SER A 396 -4.11 -8.94 7.14
C SER A 396 -3.83 -10.43 6.96
N LEU A 397 -3.67 -10.86 5.71
CA LEU A 397 -3.32 -12.23 5.35
C LEU A 397 -2.19 -12.19 4.30
N PRO A 398 -1.23 -13.13 4.34
CA PRO A 398 -0.19 -13.24 3.33
C PRO A 398 -0.79 -13.24 1.91
N LEU A 399 -0.27 -12.40 1.03
CA LEU A 399 -0.82 -12.19 -0.30
C LEU A 399 0.06 -12.88 -1.35
N MET A 400 -0.15 -14.19 -1.56
CA MET A 400 0.71 -15.06 -2.39
C MET A 400 0.35 -15.01 -3.89
N THR A 401 0.37 -13.81 -4.48
CA THR A 401 0.13 -13.62 -5.91
C THR A 401 1.42 -13.20 -6.64
N PRO A 402 1.78 -13.84 -7.77
CA PRO A 402 2.85 -13.36 -8.62
C PRO A 402 2.39 -12.20 -9.54
N SER A 403 1.13 -11.78 -9.45
CA SER A 403 0.59 -10.69 -10.27
C SER A 403 1.10 -9.36 -9.76
N SER A 404 1.41 -8.44 -10.68
CA SER A 404 1.68 -7.05 -10.36
C SER A 404 0.44 -6.19 -10.56
N LEU A 405 0.42 -5.03 -9.92
CA LEU A 405 -0.60 -4.02 -10.13
C LEU A 405 0.10 -2.68 -10.34
N LEU A 406 -0.34 -1.91 -11.31
CA LEU A 406 0.09 -0.54 -11.53
C LEU A 406 -1.06 0.39 -11.15
N GLN A 407 -0.78 1.40 -10.34
CA GLN A 407 -1.69 2.50 -10.04
C GLN A 407 -1.12 3.80 -10.60
N LEU A 408 -1.89 4.45 -11.46
CA LEU A 408 -1.58 5.79 -11.96
C LEU A 408 -2.51 6.79 -11.27
N ARG A 409 -1.95 7.84 -10.67
CA ARG A 409 -2.67 8.82 -9.86
C ARG A 409 -2.21 10.24 -10.18
N PHE A 410 -3.12 11.21 -10.26
CA PHE A 410 -2.74 12.63 -10.37
C PHE A 410 -2.36 13.25 -9.03
N CYS A 411 -1.44 14.20 -9.05
CA CYS A 411 -1.24 15.08 -7.90
C CYS A 411 -2.01 16.37 -8.11
N GLY A 412 -2.43 17.03 -7.03
CA GLY A 412 -3.11 18.33 -7.08
C GLY A 412 -2.33 19.45 -7.79
N ASP A 413 -1.05 19.20 -8.13
CA ASP A 413 -0.29 19.98 -9.11
C ASP A 413 -0.64 19.50 -10.54
N PHE A 414 -1.29 20.35 -11.33
CA PHE A 414 -1.54 20.06 -12.75
C PHE A 414 -0.26 19.59 -13.45
N GLY A 415 -0.38 18.54 -14.28
CA GLY A 415 0.72 18.04 -15.10
C GLY A 415 1.73 17.08 -14.43
N LYS A 416 1.40 16.47 -13.28
CA LYS A 416 2.20 15.37 -12.70
C LYS A 416 1.37 14.13 -12.42
N PHE A 417 1.95 12.99 -12.75
CA PHE A 417 1.48 11.66 -12.41
C PHE A 417 2.35 11.04 -11.34
N ILE A 418 1.73 10.39 -10.37
CA ILE A 418 2.35 9.36 -9.56
C ILE A 418 2.02 8.01 -10.19
N ILE A 419 3.06 7.22 -10.43
CA ILE A 419 2.95 5.83 -10.88
C ILE A 419 3.47 4.97 -9.74
N ALA A 420 2.57 4.27 -9.07
CA ALA A 420 2.89 3.30 -8.03
C ALA A 420 2.77 1.89 -8.59
N LYS A 421 3.81 1.09 -8.39
CA LYS A 421 3.84 -0.31 -8.81
C LYS A 421 3.82 -1.20 -7.60
N TYR A 422 3.00 -2.22 -7.65
CA TYR A 422 2.85 -3.22 -6.62
C TYR A 422 3.09 -4.63 -7.17
N GLY A 423 3.55 -5.54 -6.32
CA GLY A 423 3.90 -6.88 -6.75
C GLY A 423 4.57 -7.70 -5.66
N PRO A 424 5.03 -8.92 -6.00
CA PRO A 424 5.75 -9.77 -5.06
C PRO A 424 7.10 -9.16 -4.67
N VAL A 425 7.40 -9.17 -3.38
CA VAL A 425 8.68 -8.79 -2.78
C VAL A 425 9.28 -10.01 -2.10
N PHE A 426 10.58 -10.21 -2.29
CA PHE A 426 11.35 -11.25 -1.63
C PHE A 426 12.34 -10.65 -0.66
N SER A 427 12.14 -10.93 0.62
CA SER A 427 12.92 -10.38 1.73
C SER A 427 13.14 -11.45 2.79
N LYS A 428 14.18 -11.31 3.60
CA LYS A 428 14.36 -12.10 4.82
C LYS A 428 13.23 -11.73 5.77
N ALA A 429 12.39 -12.71 6.11
CA ALA A 429 11.41 -12.46 7.16
C ALA A 429 12.13 -12.38 8.51
N PRO A 430 11.55 -11.65 9.48
CA PRO A 430 12.11 -11.61 10.81
C PRO A 430 12.27 -13.01 11.40
N ASP A 431 11.36 -13.96 11.16
CA ASP A 431 11.28 -15.28 11.80
C ASP A 431 11.88 -16.45 10.98
N ARG A 432 12.25 -16.24 9.71
CA ARG A 432 12.70 -17.30 8.79
C ARG A 432 14.03 -16.94 8.14
N GLU A 433 14.99 -17.87 8.16
CA GLU A 433 16.25 -17.72 7.42
C GLU A 433 16.03 -17.72 5.89
N ASP A 434 14.88 -18.22 5.44
CA ASP A 434 14.48 -18.24 4.03
C ASP A 434 13.89 -16.91 3.55
N ARG A 435 14.02 -16.66 2.24
CA ARG A 435 13.31 -15.55 1.57
C ARG A 435 11.80 -15.78 1.66
N VAL A 436 11.10 -14.86 2.31
CA VAL A 436 9.65 -14.84 2.35
C VAL A 436 9.13 -13.97 1.21
N GLU A 437 8.22 -14.56 0.45
CA GLU A 437 7.43 -13.85 -0.56
C GLU A 437 6.32 -13.10 0.18
N SER A 438 6.35 -11.77 0.09
CA SER A 438 5.23 -10.91 0.43
C SER A 438 4.78 -10.16 -0.82
N TRP A 439 3.73 -9.35 -0.71
CA TRP A 439 3.28 -8.51 -1.81
C TRP A 439 3.10 -7.10 -1.28
N ASN A 440 3.74 -6.13 -1.92
CA ASN A 440 3.79 -4.76 -1.45
C ASN A 440 4.04 -3.79 -2.61
N MET A 441 4.10 -2.49 -2.32
CA MET A 441 4.56 -1.49 -3.25
C MET A 441 6.07 -1.67 -3.51
N LEU A 442 6.42 -1.79 -4.79
CA LEU A 442 7.77 -2.02 -5.30
C LEU A 442 8.49 -0.71 -5.61
N SER A 443 7.77 0.22 -6.24
CA SER A 443 8.34 1.50 -6.63
C SER A 443 7.24 2.54 -6.78
N GLN A 444 7.63 3.80 -6.67
CA GLN A 444 6.75 4.94 -6.93
C GLN A 444 7.53 6.03 -7.66
N HIS A 445 7.00 6.48 -8.79
CA HIS A 445 7.67 7.47 -9.63
C HIS A 445 6.76 8.64 -9.96
N ASN A 446 7.36 9.83 -9.98
CA ASN A 446 6.71 11.03 -10.47
C ASN A 446 7.02 11.21 -11.96
N VAL A 447 6.00 11.25 -12.81
CA VAL A 447 6.12 11.57 -14.24
C VAL A 447 5.54 12.95 -14.49
N SER A 448 6.37 13.88 -14.95
CA SER A 448 5.92 15.21 -15.34
C SER A 448 5.48 15.20 -16.80
N LEU A 449 4.30 15.76 -17.06
CA LEU A 449 3.82 16.04 -18.40
C LEU A 449 4.52 17.26 -18.99
N ARG A 450 4.63 17.29 -20.32
CA ARG A 450 5.09 18.46 -21.06
C ARG A 450 4.10 19.61 -20.90
N ASN A 451 2.80 19.31 -20.90
CA ASN A 451 1.73 20.29 -20.73
C ASN A 451 1.29 20.43 -19.26
N LYS A 452 1.95 21.34 -18.52
CA LYS A 452 1.82 21.43 -17.05
C LYS A 452 0.60 22.19 -16.51
N ASN A 453 -0.09 22.97 -17.34
CA ASN A 453 -1.16 23.89 -16.88
C ASN A 453 -2.57 23.46 -17.33
N LEU A 454 -2.73 22.21 -17.75
CA LEU A 454 -4.01 21.75 -18.30
C LEU A 454 -4.77 20.93 -17.27
N GLU A 455 -5.96 21.40 -16.92
CA GLU A 455 -6.96 20.61 -16.24
C GLU A 455 -7.49 19.57 -17.23
N THR A 456 -7.21 18.30 -16.95
CA THR A 456 -7.60 17.17 -17.79
C THR A 456 -8.34 16.16 -16.93
N ASN A 457 -9.59 15.88 -17.29
CA ASN A 457 -10.37 14.79 -16.73
C ASN A 457 -9.99 13.50 -17.44
N TRP A 458 -9.14 12.71 -16.83
CA TRP A 458 -8.70 11.46 -17.42
C TRP A 458 -9.84 10.44 -17.43
N THR A 459 -9.98 9.73 -18.54
CA THR A 459 -11.16 8.87 -18.80
C THR A 459 -10.81 7.42 -19.05
N SER A 460 -9.57 7.13 -19.47
CA SER A 460 -9.17 5.78 -19.82
C SER A 460 -7.66 5.57 -19.67
N VAL A 461 -7.32 4.31 -19.43
CA VAL A 461 -5.97 3.78 -19.58
C VAL A 461 -6.03 2.46 -20.35
N GLU A 462 -5.06 2.24 -21.24
CA GLU A 462 -4.94 1.02 -22.03
C GLU A 462 -3.48 0.53 -22.03
N ARG A 463 -3.28 -0.78 -21.83
CA ARG A 463 -1.99 -1.42 -22.02
C ARG A 463 -1.83 -1.79 -23.49
N ILE A 464 -0.88 -1.17 -24.18
CA ILE A 464 -0.64 -1.36 -25.61
C ILE A 464 0.19 -2.63 -25.84
N ASP A 465 1.30 -2.73 -25.10
CA ASP A 465 2.25 -3.86 -25.11
C ASP A 465 2.72 -4.20 -23.68
N ASP A 466 3.85 -4.90 -23.53
CA ASP A 466 4.37 -5.33 -22.23
C ASP A 466 4.94 -4.21 -21.35
N THR A 467 5.24 -3.07 -21.94
CA THR A 467 5.86 -1.93 -21.26
C THR A 467 5.15 -0.61 -21.51
N VAL A 468 4.35 -0.50 -22.57
CA VAL A 468 3.74 0.75 -23.01
C VAL A 468 2.28 0.82 -22.61
N TYR A 469 1.95 1.92 -21.94
CA TYR A 469 0.62 2.26 -21.47
C TYR A 469 0.20 3.59 -22.06
N ALA A 470 -1.05 3.68 -22.50
CA ALA A 470 -1.63 4.91 -23.00
C ALA A 470 -2.75 5.40 -22.08
N LEU A 471 -2.75 6.69 -21.82
CA LEU A 471 -3.78 7.38 -21.08
C LEU A 471 -4.48 8.37 -22.01
N SER A 472 -5.80 8.49 -21.85
CA SER A 472 -6.59 9.48 -22.59
C SER A 472 -7.51 10.26 -21.65
N GLY A 473 -7.56 11.58 -21.81
CA GLY A 473 -8.33 12.48 -20.94
C GLY A 473 -8.90 13.69 -21.66
N LEU A 474 -10.00 14.22 -21.14
CA LEU A 474 -10.74 15.34 -21.68
C LEU A 474 -10.50 16.60 -20.84
N GLY A 475 -9.88 17.63 -21.41
CA GLY A 475 -9.86 18.97 -20.84
C GLY A 475 -11.01 19.84 -21.37
N HIS A 476 -11.00 21.14 -21.06
CA HIS A 476 -12.12 22.03 -21.36
C HIS A 476 -12.46 22.11 -22.86
N ASN A 477 -11.45 22.19 -23.74
CA ASN A 477 -11.59 22.28 -25.21
C ASN A 477 -10.56 21.41 -25.95
N ASN A 478 -10.02 20.41 -25.26
CA ASN A 478 -8.89 19.63 -25.72
C ASN A 478 -8.99 18.20 -25.23
N TYR A 479 -8.37 17.31 -25.98
CA TYR A 479 -8.21 15.91 -25.64
C TYR A 479 -6.73 15.60 -25.54
N HIS A 480 -6.35 15.00 -24.43
CA HIS A 480 -4.98 14.79 -24.03
C HIS A 480 -4.67 13.30 -24.05
N HIS A 481 -3.64 12.94 -24.81
CA HIS A 481 -3.12 11.59 -24.87
C HIS A 481 -1.69 11.53 -24.38
N VAL A 482 -1.42 10.55 -23.52
CA VAL A 482 -0.10 10.37 -22.94
C VAL A 482 0.29 8.90 -23.06
N GLY A 483 1.47 8.64 -23.63
CA GLY A 483 2.09 7.33 -23.68
C GLY A 483 3.22 7.25 -22.67
N ILE A 484 3.22 6.22 -21.86
CA ILE A 484 4.23 6.00 -20.82
C ILE A 484 4.77 4.59 -20.95
N GLU A 485 6.09 4.49 -21.02
CA GLU A 485 6.82 3.24 -20.92
C GLU A 485 7.15 2.95 -19.45
N ILE A 486 6.78 1.77 -18.98
CA ILE A 486 6.94 1.30 -17.61
C ILE A 486 7.46 -0.13 -17.67
N HIS A 487 8.64 -0.36 -17.12
CA HIS A 487 9.26 -1.68 -17.18
C HIS A 487 8.77 -2.62 -16.07
N SER A 488 8.63 -3.89 -16.43
CA SER A 488 8.17 -4.96 -15.54
C SER A 488 9.13 -5.29 -14.40
N ASP A 489 10.38 -4.80 -14.43
CA ASP A 489 11.33 -4.93 -13.33
C ASP A 489 11.18 -3.83 -12.25
N GLY A 490 10.52 -2.70 -12.58
CA GLY A 490 10.35 -1.56 -11.68
C GLY A 490 11.64 -0.81 -11.34
N THR A 491 12.78 -1.19 -11.93
CA THR A 491 14.08 -0.56 -11.65
C THR A 491 14.30 0.71 -12.47
N ARG A 492 13.63 0.79 -13.62
CA ARG A 492 13.73 1.91 -14.54
C ARG A 492 12.62 2.91 -14.26
N THR A 493 12.99 4.17 -14.17
CA THR A 493 12.03 5.28 -14.11
C THR A 493 11.13 5.25 -15.33
N PRO A 494 9.80 5.36 -15.17
CA PRO A 494 8.87 5.47 -16.28
C PRO A 494 9.27 6.58 -17.24
N ARG A 495 9.16 6.31 -18.55
CA ARG A 495 9.52 7.27 -19.61
C ARG A 495 8.27 7.73 -20.34
N LEU A 496 8.09 9.05 -20.44
CA LEU A 496 7.05 9.65 -21.27
C LEU A 496 7.44 9.49 -22.75
N LEU A 497 6.69 8.67 -23.49
CA LEU A 497 6.91 8.42 -24.91
C LEU A 497 6.26 9.50 -25.78
N TRP A 498 4.99 9.80 -25.52
CA TRP A 498 4.27 10.87 -26.18
C TRP A 498 3.37 11.63 -25.19
N ASP A 499 3.14 12.90 -25.49
CA ASP A 499 2.26 13.82 -24.78
C ASP A 499 1.64 14.72 -25.86
N VAL A 500 0.43 14.33 -26.27
CA VAL A 500 -0.24 14.84 -27.44
C VAL A 500 -1.50 15.56 -27.00
N LEU A 501 -1.58 16.84 -27.35
CA LEU A 501 -2.77 17.64 -27.18
C LEU A 501 -3.50 17.82 -28.50
N MET A 502 -4.78 17.51 -28.49
CA MET A 502 -5.66 17.63 -29.65
C MET A 502 -6.76 18.62 -29.33
N GLU A 503 -6.81 19.73 -30.05
CA GLU A 503 -7.89 20.70 -29.93
C GLU A 503 -9.17 20.12 -30.56
N SER A 504 -10.31 20.35 -29.92
CA SER A 504 -11.59 20.00 -30.54
C SER A 504 -11.83 20.93 -31.74
N SER A 505 -11.92 20.38 -32.95
CA SER A 505 -12.34 21.15 -34.11
C SER A 505 -13.84 21.43 -34.04
N GLY A 506 -14.25 22.55 -33.45
CA GLY A 506 -15.65 22.95 -33.33
C GLY A 506 -16.43 22.18 -32.26
N SER A 507 -17.62 21.67 -32.57
CA SER A 507 -18.54 20.96 -31.66
C SER A 507 -18.21 19.47 -31.45
N ALA A 508 -17.13 18.96 -32.05
CA ALA A 508 -16.75 17.56 -32.00
C ALA A 508 -16.04 17.21 -30.69
N LEU A 509 -16.58 16.25 -29.93
CA LEU A 509 -15.90 15.69 -28.76
C LEU A 509 -15.42 14.26 -29.05
N PRO A 510 -14.15 13.93 -28.73
CA PRO A 510 -13.66 12.57 -28.83
C PRO A 510 -14.27 11.73 -27.71
N MET A 511 -14.71 10.52 -28.04
CA MET A 511 -15.51 9.69 -27.13
C MET A 511 -14.84 8.36 -26.78
N LEU A 512 -14.11 7.75 -27.71
CA LEU A 512 -13.44 6.46 -27.53
C LEU A 512 -12.10 6.46 -28.26
N THR A 513 -11.10 5.80 -27.68
CA THR A 513 -9.77 5.62 -28.29
C THR A 513 -9.37 4.16 -28.19
N CYS A 514 -8.70 3.65 -29.21
CA CYS A 514 -8.11 2.31 -29.24
C CYS A 514 -6.71 2.39 -29.84
N TYR A 515 -5.79 1.59 -29.30
CA TYR A 515 -4.41 1.53 -29.75
C TYR A 515 -4.08 0.14 -30.31
N GLY A 516 -3.23 0.06 -31.32
CA GLY A 516 -2.82 -1.22 -31.90
C GLY A 516 -1.94 -1.10 -33.13
N GLU A 517 -1.44 -2.24 -33.60
CA GLU A 517 -0.64 -2.37 -34.83
C GLU A 517 -1.55 -2.82 -35.97
N PHE A 518 -2.44 -1.93 -36.40
CA PHE A 518 -3.42 -2.22 -37.46
C PHE A 518 -2.84 -2.24 -38.88
N SER A 519 -1.52 -2.12 -39.03
CA SER A 519 -0.81 -2.24 -40.31
C SER A 519 0.37 -3.20 -40.23
N LEU A 520 0.74 -3.79 -41.38
CA LEU A 520 1.81 -4.78 -41.50
C LEU A 520 3.22 -4.22 -41.26
N ASP A 521 3.37 -2.90 -41.22
CA ASP A 521 4.63 -2.24 -40.88
C ASP A 521 4.95 -2.27 -39.37
N GLY A 522 4.01 -2.75 -38.53
CA GLY A 522 4.16 -2.86 -37.09
C GLY A 522 4.15 -1.50 -36.36
N GLN A 523 3.78 -0.40 -37.04
CA GLN A 523 3.74 0.90 -36.39
C GLN A 523 2.52 1.01 -35.47
N THR A 524 2.75 1.16 -34.16
CA THR A 524 1.67 1.41 -33.20
C THR A 524 0.88 2.66 -33.59
N THR A 525 -0.44 2.54 -33.58
CA THR A 525 -1.35 3.61 -34.02
C THR A 525 -2.46 3.82 -33.03
N MET A 526 -2.80 5.10 -32.87
CA MET A 526 -3.96 5.55 -32.11
C MET A 526 -5.12 5.78 -33.07
N VAL A 527 -6.27 5.18 -32.76
CA VAL A 527 -7.53 5.43 -33.47
C VAL A 527 -8.51 6.07 -32.52
N THR A 528 -8.94 7.30 -32.83
CA THR A 528 -9.84 8.10 -31.99
C THR A 528 -11.18 8.27 -32.70
N TYR A 529 -12.27 8.00 -31.98
CA TYR A 529 -13.63 8.23 -32.46
C TYR A 529 -14.16 9.60 -32.02
N TRP A 530 -14.72 10.33 -32.98
CA TRP A 530 -15.31 11.65 -32.81
C TRP A 530 -16.78 11.67 -33.22
N CYS A 531 -17.56 12.47 -32.50
CA CYS A 531 -18.95 12.75 -32.82
C CYS A 531 -19.17 14.27 -32.92
N ALA A 532 -19.59 14.76 -34.08
CA ALA A 532 -20.01 16.15 -34.30
C ALA A 532 -21.24 16.21 -35.22
N GLU A 533 -22.31 16.88 -34.79
CA GLU A 533 -23.46 17.24 -35.64
C GLU A 533 -23.97 16.06 -36.51
N SER A 534 -24.12 14.88 -35.87
CA SER A 534 -24.53 13.60 -36.50
C SER A 534 -23.52 12.94 -37.44
N ARG A 535 -22.29 13.44 -37.53
CA ARG A 535 -21.16 12.77 -38.18
C ARG A 535 -20.35 11.97 -37.15
N HIS A 536 -20.14 10.70 -37.48
CA HIS A 536 -19.39 9.74 -36.71
C HIS A 536 -18.10 9.43 -37.47
N VAL A 537 -16.94 9.81 -36.95
CA VAL A 537 -15.66 9.62 -37.66
C VAL A 537 -14.60 8.97 -36.79
N LEU A 538 -13.78 8.12 -37.39
CA LEU A 538 -12.54 7.62 -36.82
C LEU A 538 -11.38 8.39 -37.41
N GLU A 539 -10.52 8.92 -36.56
CA GLU A 539 -9.25 9.53 -36.95
C GLU A 539 -8.10 8.62 -36.57
N VAL A 540 -7.19 8.41 -37.50
CA VAL A 540 -6.06 7.49 -37.36
C VAL A 540 -4.78 8.30 -37.26
N ARG A 541 -3.99 8.03 -36.22
CA ARG A 541 -2.73 8.73 -35.93
C ARG A 541 -1.63 7.72 -35.61
N PRO A 542 -0.69 7.51 -36.54
CA PRO A 542 0.49 6.70 -36.24
C PRO A 542 1.32 7.35 -35.14
N LEU A 543 1.77 6.55 -34.18
CA LEU A 543 2.65 6.99 -33.12
C LEU A 543 4.10 6.71 -33.54
N SER A 544 4.97 7.69 -33.43
CA SER A 544 6.41 7.52 -33.61
C SER A 544 7.10 7.57 -32.25
N GLY A 545 7.98 6.60 -31.98
CA GLY A 545 8.56 6.31 -30.65
C GLY A 545 9.42 7.39 -30.00
N ASP A 546 9.46 8.63 -30.52
CA ASP A 546 10.29 9.71 -29.97
C ASP A 546 9.76 11.15 -30.19
N THR A 547 8.52 11.36 -30.64
CA THR A 547 8.17 12.67 -31.22
C THR A 547 7.67 13.76 -30.26
N GLY A 548 8.09 14.99 -30.62
CA GLY A 548 7.53 16.28 -30.23
C GLY A 548 6.09 16.48 -30.74
N PRO A 549 5.77 17.55 -31.48
CA PRO A 549 4.40 18.07 -31.64
C PRO A 549 3.38 17.05 -32.18
N THR A 550 2.10 17.30 -31.88
CA THR A 550 0.89 16.52 -32.18
C THR A 550 0.94 15.79 -33.55
N PRO A 551 0.82 14.46 -33.61
CA PRO A 551 0.74 13.72 -34.87
C PRO A 551 -0.44 14.21 -35.72
N VAL A 552 -0.17 14.55 -36.98
CA VAL A 552 -1.21 14.91 -37.95
C VAL A 552 -2.01 13.64 -38.28
N PRO A 553 -3.35 13.66 -38.23
CA PRO A 553 -4.16 12.51 -38.62
C PRO A 553 -3.83 12.09 -40.06
N SER A 554 -3.54 10.80 -40.25
CA SER A 554 -3.16 10.24 -41.54
C SER A 554 -4.37 9.80 -42.36
N THR A 555 -5.52 9.55 -41.71
CA THR A 555 -6.78 9.17 -42.35
C THR A 555 -7.98 9.50 -41.46
N VAL A 556 -9.11 9.89 -42.08
CA VAL A 556 -10.42 10.06 -41.43
C VAL A 556 -11.43 9.13 -42.10
N LEU A 557 -12.14 8.32 -41.32
CA LEU A 557 -13.12 7.34 -41.81
C LEU A 557 -14.50 7.60 -41.20
N ALA A 558 -15.53 7.81 -42.03
CA ALA A 558 -16.91 7.93 -41.55
C ALA A 558 -17.47 6.56 -41.12
N LEU A 559 -18.27 6.54 -40.05
CA LEU A 559 -18.99 5.38 -39.54
C LEU A 559 -20.50 5.53 -39.77
N ASP A 560 -21.17 4.40 -39.97
CA ASP A 560 -22.62 4.33 -40.15
C ASP A 560 -23.29 4.13 -38.79
N GLY A 561 -23.68 5.24 -38.16
CA GLY A 561 -24.38 5.27 -36.88
C GLY A 561 -23.48 5.53 -35.67
N GLN A 562 -24.10 5.55 -34.49
CA GLN A 562 -23.41 5.88 -33.25
C GLN A 562 -22.52 4.72 -32.80
N LEU A 563 -21.23 4.99 -32.63
CA LEU A 563 -20.29 4.02 -32.08
C LEU A 563 -20.68 3.66 -30.65
N TYR A 564 -20.82 2.37 -30.42
CA TYR A 564 -21.11 1.80 -29.11
C TYR A 564 -19.83 1.27 -28.44
N SER A 565 -19.03 0.50 -29.18
CA SER A 565 -17.81 -0.10 -28.66
C SER A 565 -16.75 -0.18 -29.75
N MET A 566 -15.48 -0.09 -29.35
CA MET A 566 -14.32 -0.21 -30.21
C MET A 566 -13.25 -0.98 -29.47
N PHE A 567 -12.68 -1.98 -30.11
CA PHE A 567 -11.61 -2.79 -29.53
C PHE A 567 -10.74 -3.41 -30.62
N ARG A 568 -9.59 -3.93 -30.19
CA ARG A 568 -8.60 -4.60 -31.03
C ARG A 568 -8.78 -6.11 -30.99
N LEU A 569 -8.79 -6.76 -32.14
CA LEU A 569 -8.57 -8.20 -32.27
C LEU A 569 -7.16 -8.44 -32.78
N ARG A 570 -6.32 -9.12 -31.96
CA ARG A 570 -4.91 -9.35 -32.30
C ARG A 570 -4.75 -10.20 -33.55
N GLY A 571 -3.83 -9.79 -34.43
CA GLY A 571 -3.34 -10.62 -35.53
C GLY A 571 -2.59 -11.86 -35.04
N ASP A 572 -2.38 -12.83 -35.93
CA ASP A 572 -1.31 -13.81 -35.74
C ASP A 572 0.07 -13.18 -36.00
N GLU A 573 1.17 -13.90 -35.77
CA GLU A 573 2.53 -13.39 -35.96
C GLU A 573 2.81 -12.87 -37.40
N THR A 574 1.95 -13.19 -38.36
CA THR A 574 2.09 -12.84 -39.78
C THR A 574 1.08 -11.82 -40.28
N SER A 575 0.18 -11.32 -39.41
CA SER A 575 -0.92 -10.43 -39.78
C SER A 575 -1.03 -9.23 -38.83
N SER A 576 -1.51 -8.11 -39.37
CA SER A 576 -1.78 -6.92 -38.57
C SER A 576 -3.00 -7.12 -37.66
N ASP A 577 -3.09 -6.33 -36.61
CA ASP A 577 -4.28 -6.25 -35.77
C ASP A 577 -5.50 -5.81 -36.59
N THR A 578 -6.69 -6.29 -36.20
CA THR A 578 -7.97 -5.84 -36.76
C THR A 578 -8.67 -4.92 -35.78
N LEU A 579 -8.96 -3.69 -36.20
CA LEU A 579 -9.82 -2.79 -35.45
C LEU A 579 -11.28 -3.22 -35.65
N VAL A 580 -11.97 -3.49 -34.55
CA VAL A 580 -13.41 -3.81 -34.55
C VAL A 580 -14.17 -2.66 -33.95
N THR A 581 -15.16 -2.17 -34.69
CA THR A 581 -16.13 -1.19 -34.19
C THR A 581 -17.54 -1.77 -34.23
N ILE A 582 -18.31 -1.48 -33.19
CA ILE A 582 -19.72 -1.85 -33.09
C ILE A 582 -20.51 -0.55 -33.04
N CYS A 583 -21.32 -0.29 -34.05
CA CYS A 583 -22.23 0.84 -34.09
C CYS A 583 -23.67 0.34 -33.92
N ILE A 584 -24.50 1.13 -33.25
CA ILE A 584 -25.93 0.83 -33.11
C ILE A 584 -26.70 1.76 -34.03
N SER A 585 -27.51 1.16 -34.91
CA SER A 585 -28.48 1.87 -35.77
C SER A 585 -29.90 1.67 -35.24
N ASN A 586 -30.93 2.22 -35.89
CA ASN A 586 -32.32 2.06 -35.43
C ASN A 586 -32.85 0.61 -35.56
N SER A 587 -32.24 -0.24 -36.38
CA SER A 587 -32.76 -1.58 -36.71
C SER A 587 -31.72 -2.70 -36.70
N ALA A 588 -30.44 -2.38 -36.55
CA ALA A 588 -29.35 -3.33 -36.61
C ALA A 588 -28.14 -2.90 -35.78
N THR A 589 -27.35 -3.88 -35.35
CA THR A 589 -25.98 -3.67 -34.89
C THR A 589 -25.04 -3.78 -36.09
N VAL A 590 -24.21 -2.75 -36.30
CA VAL A 590 -23.26 -2.65 -37.42
C VAL A 590 -21.86 -2.96 -36.90
N TRP A 591 -21.27 -4.03 -37.43
CA TRP A 591 -19.90 -4.42 -37.13
C TRP A 591 -18.99 -3.97 -38.26
N ASN A 592 -17.93 -3.22 -37.96
CA ASN A 592 -16.89 -2.91 -38.95
C ASN A 592 -15.58 -3.54 -38.54
N PHE A 593 -14.94 -4.21 -39.50
CA PHE A 593 -13.62 -4.83 -39.40
C PHE A 593 -12.67 -4.02 -40.28
N ILE A 594 -11.67 -3.41 -39.68
CA ILE A 594 -10.84 -2.41 -40.34
C ILE A 594 -9.35 -2.78 -40.17
N THR A 595 -8.63 -2.83 -41.29
CA THR A 595 -7.19 -3.10 -41.36
C THR A 595 -6.49 -2.18 -42.38
N TRP A 596 -5.18 -1.98 -42.25
CA TRP A 596 -4.38 -1.13 -43.13
C TRP A 596 -3.26 -1.93 -43.80
N PRO A 597 -3.39 -2.29 -45.10
CA PRO A 597 -2.42 -3.19 -45.74
C PRO A 597 -1.05 -2.55 -46.05
N ASN A 598 -0.99 -1.23 -46.31
CA ASN A 598 0.22 -0.53 -46.78
C ASN A 598 0.46 0.76 -45.97
N GLY A 599 0.69 0.62 -44.67
CA GLY A 599 0.81 1.75 -43.75
C GLY A 599 -0.48 2.58 -43.65
N TYR A 600 -0.46 3.57 -42.76
CA TYR A 600 -1.65 4.39 -42.44
C TYR A 600 -1.91 5.55 -43.41
N GLN A 601 -1.26 5.57 -44.58
CA GLN A 601 -1.42 6.62 -45.60
C GLN A 601 -2.45 6.26 -46.69
N ASN A 602 -2.79 4.99 -46.82
CA ASN A 602 -3.75 4.50 -47.82
C ASN A 602 -5.14 4.29 -47.19
N SER A 603 -6.19 4.26 -48.02
CA SER A 603 -7.54 3.96 -47.56
C SER A 603 -7.58 2.61 -46.84
N PRO A 604 -8.19 2.54 -45.64
CA PRO A 604 -8.31 1.27 -44.92
C PRO A 604 -9.12 0.27 -45.73
N GLN A 605 -8.79 -1.01 -45.56
CA GLN A 605 -9.73 -2.06 -45.90
C GLN A 605 -10.76 -2.14 -44.77
N ARG A 606 -11.93 -1.53 -45.01
CA ARG A 606 -13.11 -1.64 -44.14
C ARG A 606 -14.09 -2.63 -44.75
N LYS A 607 -14.48 -3.61 -43.95
CA LYS A 607 -15.57 -4.53 -44.29
C LYS A 607 -16.65 -4.45 -43.21
N THR A 608 -17.92 -4.46 -43.61
CA THR A 608 -19.06 -4.19 -42.72
C THR A 608 -20.04 -5.36 -42.72
N HIS A 609 -20.50 -5.73 -41.52
CA HIS A 609 -21.51 -6.75 -41.31
C HIS A 609 -22.71 -6.17 -40.54
N LEU A 610 -23.92 -6.44 -41.02
CA LEU A 610 -25.18 -5.96 -40.43
C LEU A 610 -25.88 -7.10 -39.68
N GLU A 611 -25.92 -7.00 -38.36
CA GLU A 611 -26.66 -7.91 -37.50
C GLU A 611 -28.08 -7.36 -37.28
N SER A 612 -29.08 -8.01 -37.86
CA SER A 612 -30.50 -7.60 -37.72
C SER A 612 -31.13 -8.15 -36.44
N GLY A 613 -31.97 -7.35 -35.77
CA GLY A 613 -32.84 -7.82 -34.67
C GLY A 613 -32.28 -7.74 -33.25
N ARG A 614 -30.98 -7.44 -33.07
CA ARG A 614 -30.41 -7.08 -31.76
C ARG A 614 -29.82 -5.68 -31.86
N VAL A 615 -30.54 -4.70 -31.31
CA VAL A 615 -30.24 -3.26 -31.43
C VAL A 615 -29.77 -2.66 -30.10
N ARG A 616 -29.46 -3.52 -29.12
CA ARG A 616 -29.19 -3.10 -27.75
C ARG A 616 -27.71 -3.24 -27.37
N PRO A 617 -27.17 -2.31 -26.58
CA PRO A 617 -25.79 -2.35 -26.09
C PRO A 617 -25.59 -3.45 -25.04
N ALA A 618 -24.50 -4.22 -25.15
CA ALA A 618 -24.14 -5.27 -24.20
C ALA A 618 -23.21 -4.75 -23.09
N GLN A 619 -23.60 -4.87 -21.82
CA GLN A 619 -22.87 -4.37 -20.66
C GLN A 619 -21.38 -4.74 -20.65
N LYS A 620 -21.03 -5.91 -21.19
CA LYS A 620 -19.64 -6.33 -21.41
C LYS A 620 -19.51 -7.13 -22.72
N ILE A 621 -18.37 -6.96 -23.38
CA ILE A 621 -17.93 -7.81 -24.48
C ILE A 621 -16.57 -8.40 -24.08
N LEU A 622 -16.45 -9.73 -24.07
CA LEU A 622 -15.23 -10.44 -23.70
C LEU A 622 -14.72 -11.24 -24.90
N PRO A 623 -13.46 -11.04 -25.34
CA PRO A 623 -12.86 -11.91 -26.33
C PRO A 623 -12.53 -13.27 -25.71
N LEU A 624 -12.80 -14.33 -26.45
CA LEU A 624 -12.52 -15.71 -26.09
C LEU A 624 -11.48 -16.24 -27.08
N ASN A 625 -10.22 -16.22 -26.65
CA ASN A 625 -9.11 -16.76 -27.44
C ASN A 625 -9.02 -18.26 -27.22
N VAL A 626 -9.15 -19.04 -28.30
CA VAL A 626 -9.00 -20.49 -28.27
C VAL A 626 -7.55 -20.82 -28.59
N SER A 627 -6.82 -21.34 -27.61
CA SER A 627 -5.47 -21.88 -27.87
C SER A 627 -5.58 -23.08 -28.82
N GLY A 628 -4.95 -22.99 -29.99
CA GLY A 628 -4.74 -24.13 -30.89
C GLY A 628 -5.65 -24.26 -32.11
N SER A 629 -6.60 -23.36 -32.34
CA SER A 629 -7.36 -23.30 -33.61
C SER A 629 -6.92 -22.09 -34.44
N SER A 630 -6.31 -22.35 -35.60
CA SER A 630 -6.13 -21.33 -36.64
C SER A 630 -7.52 -20.89 -37.14
N GLY A 631 -7.96 -19.68 -36.79
CA GLY A 631 -8.99 -18.98 -37.57
C GLY A 631 -10.20 -18.41 -36.79
N SER A 632 -10.82 -19.16 -35.88
CA SER A 632 -12.07 -18.71 -35.23
C SER A 632 -11.83 -17.87 -33.97
N ARG A 633 -12.28 -16.61 -33.99
CA ARG A 633 -12.25 -15.70 -32.83
C ARG A 633 -13.65 -15.63 -32.20
N PHE A 634 -13.83 -16.06 -30.95
CA PHE A 634 -15.13 -16.01 -30.28
C PHE A 634 -15.27 -14.75 -29.41
N LEU A 635 -16.50 -14.25 -29.28
CA LEU A 635 -16.84 -13.13 -28.41
C LEU A 635 -18.04 -13.49 -27.54
N ILE A 636 -18.03 -13.06 -26.28
CA ILE A 636 -19.17 -13.16 -25.37
C ILE A 636 -19.76 -11.77 -25.18
N ARG A 637 -21.04 -11.57 -25.50
CA ARG A 637 -21.79 -10.37 -25.09
C ARG A 637 -22.64 -10.69 -23.88
N MET A 638 -22.65 -9.77 -22.92
CA MET A 638 -23.30 -9.96 -21.64
C MET A 638 -24.40 -8.92 -21.42
N PHE A 639 -25.57 -9.39 -20.99
CA PHE A 639 -26.70 -8.54 -20.60
C PHE A 639 -27.19 -8.87 -19.19
N CYS A 640 -26.88 -7.99 -18.22
CA CYS A 640 -27.16 -8.21 -16.80
C CYS A 640 -28.39 -7.41 -16.33
N GLY A 641 -29.30 -8.05 -15.58
CA GLY A 641 -30.32 -7.35 -14.80
C GLY A 641 -31.63 -7.01 -15.52
N GLU A 642 -31.76 -7.41 -16.78
CA GLU A 642 -32.92 -7.03 -17.60
C GLU A 642 -34.21 -7.78 -17.27
N ARG A 643 -34.13 -8.95 -16.61
CA ARG A 643 -35.28 -9.71 -16.14
C ARG A 643 -35.03 -10.19 -14.70
N ASN A 644 -35.22 -9.30 -13.72
CA ASN A 644 -35.20 -9.57 -12.27
C ASN A 644 -34.25 -10.71 -11.86
N GLY A 645 -32.94 -10.45 -11.78
CA GLY A 645 -32.01 -11.48 -11.29
C GLY A 645 -31.46 -12.44 -12.34
N SER A 646 -31.35 -12.02 -13.60
CA SER A 646 -30.80 -12.86 -14.67
C SER A 646 -29.62 -12.22 -15.41
N VAL A 647 -28.80 -13.09 -15.99
CA VAL A 647 -27.71 -12.75 -16.91
C VAL A 647 -27.98 -13.48 -18.23
N GLN A 648 -28.07 -12.73 -19.33
CA GLN A 648 -28.10 -13.29 -20.68
C GLN A 648 -26.69 -13.25 -21.29
N LEU A 649 -26.27 -14.38 -21.85
CA LEU A 649 -25.02 -14.50 -22.60
C LEU A 649 -25.32 -14.78 -24.07
N ASP A 650 -24.69 -14.01 -24.95
CA ASP A 650 -24.56 -14.34 -26.37
C ASP A 650 -23.14 -14.79 -26.65
N VAL A 651 -22.97 -15.95 -27.27
CA VAL A 651 -21.68 -16.36 -27.84
C VAL A 651 -21.72 -16.18 -29.35
N LEU A 652 -20.74 -15.42 -29.82
CA LEU A 652 -20.58 -15.03 -31.21
C LEU A 652 -19.27 -15.61 -31.73
N GLU A 653 -19.27 -16.08 -32.97
CA GLU A 653 -18.05 -16.44 -33.70
C GLU A 653 -17.78 -15.37 -34.76
N VAL A 654 -16.56 -14.86 -34.80
CA VAL A 654 -16.10 -13.86 -35.75
C VAL A 654 -15.26 -14.56 -36.81
N HIS A 655 -15.71 -14.44 -38.06
CA HIS A 655 -15.02 -14.98 -39.23
C HIS A 655 -14.33 -13.85 -39.98
N LEU A 656 -12.99 -13.85 -39.98
CA LEU A 656 -12.18 -12.81 -40.64
C LEU A 656 -11.60 -13.25 -41.99
N GLU A 657 -11.47 -14.56 -42.21
CA GLU A 657 -10.79 -15.15 -43.38
C GLU A 657 -11.65 -15.12 -44.66
N SER A 658 -12.94 -14.84 -44.53
CA SER A 658 -13.84 -14.71 -45.69
C SER A 658 -13.59 -13.40 -46.45
N ASN A 659 -13.93 -13.40 -47.74
CA ASN A 659 -13.96 -12.17 -48.54
C ASN A 659 -14.86 -11.10 -47.90
N ASP A 660 -15.92 -11.52 -47.21
CA ASP A 660 -16.81 -10.69 -46.38
C ASP A 660 -16.84 -11.21 -44.94
N PRO A 661 -16.16 -10.56 -43.96
CA PRO A 661 -16.17 -10.97 -42.57
C PRO A 661 -17.57 -10.84 -42.00
N TYR A 662 -17.94 -11.79 -41.17
CA TYR A 662 -19.27 -11.85 -40.59
C TYR A 662 -19.20 -12.32 -39.14
N VAL A 663 -20.25 -11.98 -38.40
CA VAL A 663 -20.45 -12.44 -37.03
C VAL A 663 -21.55 -13.49 -37.06
N GLN A 664 -21.23 -14.70 -36.64
CA GLN A 664 -22.19 -15.79 -36.54
C GLN A 664 -22.66 -15.94 -35.10
N TYR A 665 -23.97 -15.96 -34.93
CA TYR A 665 -24.58 -16.32 -33.66
C TYR A 665 -24.43 -17.82 -33.40
N LYS A 666 -23.83 -18.20 -32.28
CA LYS A 666 -23.78 -19.62 -31.86
C LYS A 666 -24.96 -19.97 -30.98
N PHE A 667 -25.13 -19.28 -29.85
CA PHE A 667 -26.27 -19.50 -28.96
C PHE A 667 -26.52 -18.33 -28.01
N THR A 668 -27.79 -18.24 -27.55
CA THR A 668 -28.26 -17.38 -26.46
C THR A 668 -28.55 -18.27 -25.28
N ARG A 669 -28.15 -17.86 -24.09
CA ARG A 669 -28.67 -18.48 -22.89
C ARG A 669 -28.95 -17.45 -21.81
N ASP A 670 -30.14 -17.53 -21.25
CA ASP A 670 -30.54 -16.80 -20.06
C ASP A 670 -30.23 -17.67 -18.84
N TYR A 671 -29.59 -17.07 -17.85
CA TYR A 671 -29.29 -17.71 -16.57
C TYR A 671 -29.98 -16.96 -15.45
N SER A 672 -30.76 -17.67 -14.63
CA SER A 672 -31.33 -17.13 -13.40
C SER A 672 -30.32 -17.25 -12.26
N LEU A 673 -30.16 -16.19 -11.47
CA LEU A 673 -29.28 -16.16 -10.30
C LEU A 673 -30.12 -16.10 -9.02
N SER A 674 -29.87 -17.04 -8.10
CA SER A 674 -30.70 -17.26 -6.92
C SER A 674 -30.29 -16.45 -5.67
N TRP A 675 -29.33 -15.53 -5.76
CA TRP A 675 -28.79 -14.74 -4.63
C TRP A 675 -29.78 -13.78 -3.96
N HIS A 676 -31.07 -13.86 -4.32
CA HIS A 676 -32.09 -12.89 -3.95
C HIS A 676 -32.79 -13.24 -2.63
N GLN A 677 -32.12 -12.94 -1.51
CA GLN A 677 -32.79 -12.60 -0.26
C GLN A 677 -32.06 -11.46 0.44
N ALA A 678 -32.09 -10.26 -0.13
CA ALA A 678 -31.87 -9.03 0.63
C ALA A 678 -32.45 -7.84 -0.13
N ASN A 679 -33.33 -7.08 0.53
CA ASN A 679 -33.69 -5.71 0.15
C ASN A 679 -32.41 -4.95 -0.21
N SER A 680 -32.20 -4.55 -1.46
CA SER A 680 -31.09 -3.64 -1.77
C SER A 680 -31.51 -2.57 -2.77
N THR A 681 -31.21 -1.34 -2.38
CA THR A 681 -31.35 -0.08 -3.11
C THR A 681 -30.20 0.17 -4.10
N ILE A 682 -29.43 -0.88 -4.45
CA ILE A 682 -28.25 -0.81 -5.33
C ILE A 682 -28.62 -1.40 -6.69
N ASP A 683 -28.35 -0.66 -7.76
CA ASP A 683 -28.65 -1.08 -9.13
C ASP A 683 -27.93 -2.39 -9.49
N PHE A 684 -28.65 -3.33 -10.10
CA PHE A 684 -28.17 -4.69 -10.44
C PHE A 684 -26.83 -4.75 -11.21
N PRO A 685 -26.52 -3.81 -12.14
CA PRO A 685 -25.21 -3.77 -12.81
C PRO A 685 -24.03 -3.49 -11.87
N GLU A 686 -24.23 -2.74 -10.78
CA GLU A 686 -23.17 -2.37 -9.83
C GLU A 686 -22.80 -3.50 -8.86
N GLN A 687 -23.53 -4.62 -8.90
CA GLN A 687 -23.27 -5.80 -8.09
C GLN A 687 -22.16 -6.69 -8.64
N TYR A 688 -21.81 -6.58 -9.94
CA TYR A 688 -20.76 -7.37 -10.58
C TYR A 688 -19.48 -6.54 -10.70
N LEU A 689 -18.49 -6.85 -9.88
CA LEU A 689 -17.25 -6.07 -9.77
C LEU A 689 -16.27 -6.34 -10.93
N THR A 690 -16.30 -7.54 -11.52
CA THR A 690 -15.47 -7.89 -12.69
C THR A 690 -16.02 -9.11 -13.45
N TRP A 691 -15.57 -9.32 -14.68
CA TRP A 691 -15.85 -10.50 -15.49
C TRP A 691 -14.58 -10.97 -16.20
N LEU A 692 -14.28 -12.27 -16.09
CA LEU A 692 -13.07 -12.89 -16.66
C LEU A 692 -13.35 -14.31 -17.16
N LEU A 693 -12.44 -14.81 -17.98
CA LEU A 693 -12.43 -16.19 -18.47
C LEU A 693 -11.18 -16.90 -17.94
N ALA A 694 -11.38 -18.04 -17.28
CA ALA A 694 -10.30 -18.88 -16.75
C ALA A 694 -10.77 -20.32 -16.63
N ASP A 695 -9.89 -21.28 -16.91
CA ASP A 695 -10.16 -22.71 -16.66
C ASP A 695 -9.93 -23.00 -15.17
N ILE A 696 -10.99 -22.88 -14.37
CA ILE A 696 -10.93 -22.99 -12.91
C ILE A 696 -10.82 -24.45 -12.48
N ASN A 697 -11.48 -25.34 -13.22
CA ASN A 697 -11.57 -26.74 -12.87
C ASN A 697 -10.45 -27.59 -13.48
N GLY A 698 -9.66 -27.06 -14.42
CA GLY A 698 -8.57 -27.73 -15.11
C GLY A 698 -9.02 -28.68 -16.24
N ASN A 699 -10.23 -28.53 -16.78
CA ASN A 699 -10.80 -29.41 -17.80
C ASN A 699 -10.41 -29.00 -19.23
N GLY A 700 -9.55 -27.99 -19.39
CA GLY A 700 -9.13 -27.42 -20.66
C GLY A 700 -10.15 -26.46 -21.29
N ARG A 701 -11.21 -26.06 -20.56
CA ARG A 701 -12.29 -25.21 -21.06
C ARG A 701 -12.39 -23.96 -20.19
N PRO A 702 -12.48 -22.77 -20.80
CA PRO A 702 -12.61 -21.53 -20.05
C PRO A 702 -13.98 -21.45 -19.37
N ASP A 703 -13.98 -21.25 -18.06
CA ASP A 703 -15.16 -20.89 -17.28
C ASP A 703 -15.33 -19.37 -17.26
N LEU A 704 -16.58 -18.88 -17.27
CA LEU A 704 -16.88 -17.46 -17.10
C LEU A 704 -17.05 -17.15 -15.61
N VAL A 705 -16.25 -16.24 -15.09
CA VAL A 705 -16.17 -15.95 -13.65
C VAL A 705 -16.47 -14.49 -13.38
N SER A 706 -17.18 -14.22 -12.28
CA SER A 706 -17.42 -12.87 -11.78
C SER A 706 -17.28 -12.78 -10.27
N LEU A 707 -16.58 -11.74 -9.81
CA LEU A 707 -16.65 -11.32 -8.40
C LEU A 707 -17.88 -10.43 -8.23
N VAL A 708 -18.71 -10.75 -7.25
CA VAL A 708 -19.97 -10.04 -6.98
C VAL A 708 -20.01 -9.50 -5.55
N ASN A 709 -20.66 -8.35 -5.38
CA ASN A 709 -20.97 -7.75 -4.09
C ASN A 709 -22.49 -7.77 -3.90
N ALA A 710 -22.99 -8.76 -3.16
CA ALA A 710 -24.43 -9.00 -3.03
C ALA A 710 -24.81 -9.09 -1.56
N GLY A 711 -25.71 -8.19 -1.09
CA GLY A 711 -26.51 -8.15 0.15
C GLY A 711 -25.94 -8.66 1.49
N MET A 712 -25.30 -9.83 1.50
CA MET A 712 -24.67 -10.51 2.63
C MET A 712 -23.13 -10.52 2.57
N GLY A 713 -22.50 -10.05 1.48
CA GLY A 713 -21.05 -9.96 1.35
C GLY A 713 -20.51 -10.16 -0.07
N LEU A 714 -19.21 -10.39 -0.18
CA LEU A 714 -18.56 -10.73 -1.45
C LEU A 714 -18.81 -12.21 -1.81
N GLY A 715 -19.04 -12.47 -3.09
CA GLY A 715 -19.21 -13.80 -3.64
C GLY A 715 -18.51 -13.94 -4.98
N VAL A 716 -18.37 -15.17 -5.45
CA VAL A 716 -17.92 -15.47 -6.81
C VAL A 716 -18.99 -16.30 -7.50
N VAL A 717 -19.34 -15.92 -8.72
CA VAL A 717 -20.23 -16.68 -9.61
C VAL A 717 -19.38 -17.24 -10.74
N VAL A 718 -19.49 -18.55 -10.96
CA VAL A 718 -18.80 -19.26 -12.04
C VAL A 718 -19.83 -19.91 -12.94
N PHE A 719 -19.74 -19.68 -14.25
CA PHE A 719 -20.50 -20.40 -15.26
C PHE A 719 -19.56 -21.44 -15.89
N PRO A 720 -19.74 -22.74 -15.58
CA PRO A 720 -18.87 -23.81 -16.06
C PRO A 720 -18.74 -23.85 -17.58
N GLY A 721 -17.53 -23.92 -18.10
CA GLY A 721 -17.26 -24.16 -19.51
C GLY A 721 -17.69 -25.57 -19.93
N LEU A 722 -18.51 -25.66 -20.97
CA LEU A 722 -18.98 -26.90 -21.61
C LEU A 722 -18.36 -27.04 -23.02
N ASP A 723 -18.80 -28.06 -23.76
CA ASP A 723 -18.40 -28.24 -25.16
C ASP A 723 -18.85 -27.06 -26.03
N GLU A 724 -18.12 -26.81 -27.12
CA GLU A 724 -18.43 -25.75 -28.10
C GLU A 724 -18.53 -24.34 -27.49
N PHE A 725 -17.80 -24.08 -26.40
CA PHE A 725 -17.79 -22.80 -25.69
C PHE A 725 -19.16 -22.41 -25.10
N ALA A 726 -20.02 -23.41 -24.83
CA ALA A 726 -21.25 -23.24 -24.07
C ALA A 726 -20.98 -23.11 -22.57
N PHE A 727 -21.87 -22.44 -21.84
CA PHE A 727 -21.77 -22.36 -20.38
C PHE A 727 -22.90 -23.14 -19.66
N GLY A 728 -22.52 -23.85 -18.61
CA GLY A 728 -23.43 -24.58 -17.72
C GLY A 728 -24.15 -23.68 -16.72
N SER A 729 -24.97 -24.29 -15.86
CA SER A 729 -25.68 -23.57 -14.81
C SER A 729 -24.70 -22.91 -13.83
N PRO A 730 -24.94 -21.64 -13.42
CA PRO A 730 -24.02 -20.91 -12.56
C PRO A 730 -23.86 -21.60 -11.20
N GLN A 731 -22.61 -21.67 -10.75
CA GLN A 731 -22.20 -22.09 -9.42
C GLN A 731 -21.80 -20.85 -8.63
N THR A 732 -22.10 -20.82 -7.34
CA THR A 732 -21.87 -19.64 -6.51
C THR A 732 -21.13 -19.98 -5.24
N SER A 733 -20.12 -19.18 -4.91
CA SER A 733 -19.34 -19.32 -3.69
C SER A 733 -19.43 -18.04 -2.88
N VAL A 734 -19.89 -18.11 -1.63
CA VAL A 734 -19.83 -16.97 -0.71
C VAL A 734 -18.42 -16.87 -0.15
N ILE A 735 -17.83 -15.67 -0.18
CA ILE A 735 -16.52 -15.45 0.43
C ILE A 735 -16.73 -15.09 1.90
N SER A 736 -16.53 -16.07 2.77
CA SER A 736 -16.42 -15.88 4.21
C SER A 736 -14.97 -16.07 4.66
N SER A 737 -14.68 -15.62 5.88
CA SER A 737 -13.37 -15.83 6.52
C SER A 737 -13.61 -16.19 7.98
N ASP A 738 -13.23 -17.40 8.38
CA ASP A 738 -13.10 -17.78 9.79
C ASP A 738 -11.95 -17.03 10.49
N LYS A 739 -11.02 -16.47 9.70
CA LYS A 739 -9.84 -15.74 10.16
C LYS A 739 -10.09 -14.31 10.67
N GLY A 740 -11.34 -13.83 10.71
CA GLY A 740 -11.66 -12.53 11.31
C GLY A 740 -12.95 -11.86 10.84
N ARG A 741 -13.58 -11.08 11.73
CA ARG A 741 -14.91 -10.45 11.52
C ARG A 741 -14.94 -9.23 10.59
N LEU A 742 -13.79 -8.63 10.27
CA LEU A 742 -13.68 -7.40 9.47
C LEU A 742 -13.20 -7.67 8.04
N PHE A 743 -13.37 -8.90 7.55
CA PHE A 743 -12.93 -9.25 6.21
C PHE A 743 -13.69 -8.45 5.14
N ASN A 744 -15.02 -8.50 5.09
CA ASN A 744 -15.84 -7.81 4.09
C ASN A 744 -16.65 -6.65 4.69
N ALA A 745 -16.05 -5.90 5.61
CA ALA A 745 -16.73 -4.83 6.31
C ALA A 745 -17.26 -3.76 5.32
N SER A 746 -18.43 -3.20 5.60
CA SER A 746 -19.12 -2.28 4.68
C SER A 746 -18.37 -0.97 4.38
N PHE A 747 -17.41 -0.59 5.24
CA PHE A 747 -16.54 0.55 5.01
C PHE A 747 -15.43 0.27 3.99
N MET A 748 -15.15 -1.01 3.67
CA MET A 748 -14.22 -1.40 2.62
C MET A 748 -14.94 -1.41 1.28
N LYS A 749 -14.89 -0.29 0.56
CA LYS A 749 -15.64 -0.13 -0.69
C LYS A 749 -14.84 -0.71 -1.86
N PRO A 750 -15.38 -1.64 -2.66
CA PRO A 750 -14.72 -2.11 -3.87
C PRO A 750 -14.39 -0.95 -4.80
N VAL A 751 -13.20 -0.99 -5.40
CA VAL A 751 -12.75 0.05 -6.34
C VAL A 751 -12.41 -0.53 -7.70
N TYR A 752 -11.66 -1.64 -7.72
CA TYR A 752 -11.26 -2.31 -8.94
C TYR A 752 -11.14 -3.81 -8.70
N ALA A 753 -11.42 -4.62 -9.71
CA ALA A 753 -11.20 -6.05 -9.63
C ALA A 753 -10.78 -6.61 -11.00
N ALA A 754 -9.77 -7.47 -11.00
CA ALA A 754 -9.24 -8.07 -12.22
C ALA A 754 -8.72 -9.49 -11.99
N GLN A 755 -8.62 -10.23 -13.08
CA GLN A 755 -8.04 -11.57 -13.09
C GLN A 755 -6.59 -11.53 -12.63
N ALA A 756 -6.26 -12.38 -11.68
CA ALA A 756 -4.95 -12.53 -11.09
C ALA A 756 -4.52 -14.00 -11.15
N ARG A 757 -3.25 -14.23 -10.86
CA ARG A 757 -2.71 -15.57 -10.60
C ARG A 757 -2.57 -15.81 -9.11
N TYR A 758 -2.73 -17.05 -8.68
CA TYR A 758 -2.48 -17.46 -7.30
C TYR A 758 -1.58 -18.69 -7.25
N ARG A 759 -0.57 -18.67 -6.37
CA ARG A 759 0.33 -19.81 -6.14
C ARG A 759 -0.09 -20.53 -4.86
N PHE A 760 -0.43 -21.81 -4.97
CA PHE A 760 -0.79 -22.63 -3.80
C PHE A 760 0.45 -22.98 -2.98
N SER A 761 0.40 -22.79 -1.66
CA SER A 761 1.55 -22.98 -0.75
C SER A 761 1.82 -24.44 -0.37
N ALA A 762 0.86 -25.35 -0.55
CA ALA A 762 0.89 -26.72 -0.03
C ALA A 762 1.26 -27.80 -1.06
N GLU A 763 1.52 -27.43 -2.31
CA GLU A 763 1.81 -28.36 -3.41
C GLU A 763 3.17 -28.01 -4.06
N PRO A 764 3.78 -28.86 -4.90
CA PRO A 764 5.02 -28.51 -5.60
C PRO A 764 4.90 -27.11 -6.22
N ARG A 765 6.00 -26.35 -6.28
CA ARG A 765 6.10 -24.92 -6.67
C ARG A 765 5.47 -24.52 -8.02
N THR A 766 4.75 -25.42 -8.69
CA THR A 766 4.13 -25.34 -10.01
C THR A 766 2.61 -25.21 -10.02
N CYS A 767 1.90 -25.38 -8.88
CA CYS A 767 0.43 -25.25 -8.87
C CYS A 767 0.01 -23.77 -8.80
N VAL A 768 -0.19 -23.18 -9.98
CA VAL A 768 -0.71 -21.81 -10.16
C VAL A 768 -2.11 -21.91 -10.77
N SER A 769 -3.05 -21.13 -10.24
CA SER A 769 -4.37 -20.94 -10.87
C SER A 769 -4.45 -19.55 -11.49
N ASP A 770 -4.90 -19.47 -12.74
CA ASP A 770 -5.25 -18.24 -13.45
C ASP A 770 -6.67 -17.75 -13.10
N GLY A 771 -7.35 -18.47 -12.21
CA GLY A 771 -8.71 -18.21 -11.77
C GLY A 771 -8.84 -17.25 -10.60
N ALA A 772 -7.73 -16.70 -10.10
CA ALA A 772 -7.76 -15.80 -8.95
C ALA A 772 -8.24 -14.40 -9.37
N ILE A 773 -8.71 -13.64 -8.39
CA ILE A 773 -9.22 -12.28 -8.57
C ILE A 773 -8.53 -11.39 -7.55
N LEU A 774 -7.80 -10.39 -8.04
CA LEU A 774 -7.27 -9.31 -7.21
C LEU A 774 -8.31 -8.20 -7.17
N GLN A 775 -8.79 -7.89 -5.97
CA GLN A 775 -9.69 -6.79 -5.70
C GLN A 775 -8.94 -5.68 -4.97
N VAL A 776 -9.03 -4.47 -5.51
CA VAL A 776 -8.64 -3.24 -4.84
C VAL A 776 -9.87 -2.61 -4.19
N PHE A 777 -9.72 -2.10 -2.99
CA PHE A 777 -10.78 -1.45 -2.23
C PHE A 777 -10.30 -0.18 -1.52
N ASP A 778 -11.22 0.75 -1.30
CA ASP A 778 -11.03 1.92 -0.44
C ASP A 778 -11.25 1.50 1.02
N ASN A 779 -10.31 1.88 1.87
CA ASN A 779 -10.35 1.68 3.32
C ASN A 779 -10.15 3.04 4.01
N TYR A 780 -11.24 3.82 4.10
CA TYR A 780 -11.25 5.16 4.67
C TYR A 780 -10.23 6.11 4.00
N GLY A 781 -10.19 6.15 2.67
CA GLY A 781 -9.30 7.03 1.91
C GLY A 781 -7.92 6.44 1.58
N ILE A 782 -7.64 5.19 1.99
CA ILE A 782 -6.40 4.47 1.68
C ILE A 782 -6.71 3.21 0.86
N LEU A 783 -5.83 2.85 -0.07
CA LEU A 783 -5.94 1.63 -0.84
C LEU A 783 -5.63 0.38 0.00
N GLY A 784 -6.58 -0.53 -0.01
CA GLY A 784 -6.42 -1.91 0.40
C GLY A 784 -6.55 -2.86 -0.79
N ILE A 785 -5.97 -4.05 -0.66
CA ILE A 785 -5.95 -5.08 -1.70
C ILE A 785 -6.29 -6.43 -1.08
N ARG A 786 -7.02 -7.25 -1.84
CA ARG A 786 -7.45 -8.59 -1.47
C ARG A 786 -7.31 -9.53 -2.64
N LEU A 787 -6.95 -10.77 -2.35
CA LEU A 787 -6.93 -11.85 -3.31
C LEU A 787 -7.99 -12.88 -2.92
N VAL A 788 -8.88 -13.17 -3.85
CA VAL A 788 -9.83 -14.28 -3.79
C VAL A 788 -9.41 -15.29 -4.83
N ALA A 789 -9.33 -16.58 -4.49
CA ALA A 789 -8.94 -17.61 -5.45
C ALA A 789 -9.70 -18.91 -5.20
N PRO A 790 -9.66 -19.86 -6.15
CA PRO A 790 -10.20 -21.20 -5.95
C PRO A 790 -9.64 -21.86 -4.69
N LEU A 791 -10.49 -22.62 -4.00
CA LEU A 791 -10.15 -23.30 -2.75
C LEU A 791 -8.99 -24.29 -2.97
N VAL A 792 -9.03 -25.02 -4.09
CA VAL A 792 -8.05 -26.01 -4.55
C VAL A 792 -7.58 -25.67 -5.98
N PRO A 793 -6.41 -26.17 -6.43
CA PRO A 793 -5.87 -25.83 -7.74
C PRO A 793 -6.73 -26.25 -8.94
N GLN A 794 -7.48 -27.35 -8.81
CA GLN A 794 -8.33 -27.92 -9.88
C GLN A 794 -9.56 -28.61 -9.27
N GLY A 795 -10.60 -28.82 -10.09
CA GLY A 795 -11.77 -29.63 -9.74
C GLY A 795 -12.82 -28.99 -8.81
N SER A 796 -12.74 -27.69 -8.51
CA SER A 796 -13.72 -27.01 -7.66
C SER A 796 -13.99 -25.57 -8.09
N TYR A 797 -15.24 -25.14 -7.99
CA TYR A 797 -15.67 -23.73 -8.16
C TYR A 797 -15.86 -23.01 -6.82
N ALA A 798 -15.48 -23.62 -5.71
CA ALA A 798 -15.46 -22.96 -4.42
C ALA A 798 -14.29 -21.96 -4.37
N TYR A 799 -14.56 -20.75 -3.90
CA TYR A 799 -13.59 -19.68 -3.73
C TYR A 799 -13.48 -19.28 -2.26
N GLU A 800 -12.30 -18.84 -1.86
CA GLU A 800 -12.06 -18.28 -0.54
C GLU A 800 -11.10 -17.09 -0.59
N ALA A 801 -11.02 -16.37 0.53
CA ALA A 801 -10.01 -15.36 0.76
C ALA A 801 -8.63 -16.01 0.90
N LYS A 802 -7.71 -15.73 -0.04
CA LYS A 802 -6.33 -16.24 0.03
C LYS A 802 -5.33 -15.22 0.56
N GLY A 803 -5.63 -13.93 0.49
CA GLY A 803 -4.75 -12.88 1.00
C GLY A 803 -5.44 -11.52 1.12
N GLN A 804 -4.90 -10.66 1.99
CA GLN A 804 -5.42 -9.31 2.18
C GLN A 804 -4.36 -8.38 2.80
N THR A 805 -4.19 -7.22 2.19
CA THR A 805 -3.40 -6.09 2.72
C THR A 805 -4.34 -4.89 2.86
N PRO A 806 -4.79 -4.55 4.09
CA PRO A 806 -5.82 -3.51 4.29
C PRO A 806 -5.34 -2.08 4.00
N ALA A 807 -4.04 -1.87 3.94
CA ALA A 807 -3.42 -0.60 3.59
C ALA A 807 -2.06 -0.88 2.94
N VAL A 808 -1.89 -0.46 1.69
CA VAL A 808 -0.63 -0.62 0.97
C VAL A 808 0.14 0.69 1.08
N ALA A 809 1.10 0.75 2.01
CA ALA A 809 2.01 1.87 2.22
C ALA A 809 1.34 3.27 2.26
N GLY A 810 0.17 3.38 2.92
CA GLY A 810 -0.53 4.65 3.05
C GLY A 810 -1.01 5.28 1.74
N GLN A 811 -1.09 4.51 0.66
CA GLN A 811 -1.42 5.01 -0.67
C GLN A 811 -2.87 5.46 -0.75
N LEU A 812 -3.07 6.64 -1.31
CA LEU A 812 -4.40 7.23 -1.43
C LEU A 812 -5.30 6.43 -2.36
N SER A 813 -6.52 6.16 -1.89
CA SER A 813 -7.61 5.68 -2.73
C SER A 813 -8.31 6.80 -3.50
N CYS A 814 -7.99 8.06 -3.18
CA CYS A 814 -8.65 9.20 -3.80
C CYS A 814 -8.44 9.19 -5.31
N GLY A 815 -9.54 9.43 -6.02
CA GLY A 815 -9.60 9.52 -7.46
C GLY A 815 -10.17 8.33 -8.20
N LEU A 816 -10.88 7.46 -7.51
CA LEU A 816 -11.49 6.29 -8.11
C LEU A 816 -13.01 6.41 -7.97
N GLY A 817 -13.65 7.03 -8.98
CA GLY A 817 -15.10 7.30 -9.07
C GLY A 817 -15.55 8.50 -8.21
N THR A 818 -15.90 9.65 -8.78
CA THR A 818 -17.29 9.97 -9.20
C THR A 818 -17.36 11.28 -10.05
N LYS A 819 -18.55 11.58 -10.59
CA LYS A 819 -18.88 12.69 -11.51
C LYS A 819 -18.60 14.10 -10.93
N PRO A 820 -18.38 15.11 -11.80
CA PRO A 820 -17.89 16.44 -11.41
C PRO A 820 -18.92 17.26 -10.63
N GLY A 821 -18.47 17.86 -9.52
CA GLY A 821 -19.31 18.74 -8.72
C GLY A 821 -18.65 19.43 -7.52
N SER A 822 -17.33 19.45 -7.35
CA SER A 822 -16.57 20.47 -6.59
C SER A 822 -15.07 20.15 -6.62
N SER A 823 -14.25 21.16 -6.37
CA SER A 823 -12.88 21.31 -6.86
C SER A 823 -11.85 20.31 -6.30
N PHE A 824 -11.21 19.61 -7.24
CA PHE A 824 -9.95 18.85 -7.15
C PHE A 824 -10.05 17.41 -6.63
N GLU A 825 -10.83 16.58 -7.33
CA GLU A 825 -10.66 15.13 -7.25
C GLU A 825 -9.55 14.69 -8.21
N THR A 826 -8.52 14.07 -7.64
CA THR A 826 -7.51 13.28 -8.36
C THR A 826 -8.23 12.20 -9.20
N LEU A 827 -7.65 11.66 -10.27
CA LEU A 827 -8.20 10.47 -10.94
C LEU A 827 -7.16 9.34 -10.93
N GLY A 828 -7.61 8.11 -10.67
CA GLY A 828 -6.79 6.94 -10.48
C GLY A 828 -7.12 5.86 -11.51
N PHE A 829 -6.11 5.15 -12.02
CA PHE A 829 -6.33 3.96 -12.84
C PHE A 829 -5.51 2.79 -12.35
N PHE A 830 -6.05 1.58 -12.52
CA PHE A 830 -5.38 0.33 -12.24
C PHE A 830 -5.13 -0.48 -13.51
N ILE A 831 -3.96 -1.14 -13.56
CA ILE A 831 -3.59 -2.03 -14.65
C ILE A 831 -2.86 -3.23 -14.06
N MET A 832 -3.24 -4.44 -14.49
CA MET A 832 -2.63 -5.70 -14.04
C MET A 832 -1.64 -6.28 -15.05
#